data_AF-A0A7L8U8N0-F1
#
_entry.id   AF-A0A7L8U8N0-F1
#
_cell.length_a   1.000
_cell.length_b   1.000
_cell.length_c   1.000
_cell.angle_alpha   90.00
_cell.angle_beta   90.00
_cell.angle_gamma   90.00
#
_symmetry.space_group_name_H-M   'P 1'
#
loop_
_entity.id
_entity.type
_entity.pdbx_description
1 polymer ?
#
loop_
_entity_poly.entity_id
_entity_poly.type
_entity_poly.pdbx_seq_one_letter_code
_entity_poly.pdbx_strand_id
1 'polypeptide(L)'
;MKFILKINGSEDKNAEFVGWTPVKCTLTVDGYGGDLPMPVTITPEHINKAGRIDLYLDNATSATPVKKIEHDFQNANELTFYVAGKYGHASIAERIAGKVVGKDTFIYVKSNNSDLELKKEIMVRVRKNANKLDQEEMTMFLEAFVRLSKENAKDNYPDPNNEFTRKPSKLLDEIVLMHTLDASNEIHGRTSFHPWHRAFLLHLERELQRIYPEVAIPYWKFDEKADRVFTSTFIGETKNTELPNATDPRIEEGLGEQLEPAFDQLNPMLTYSKHIFWGGALKRAYRNQNPVDGKSQYVIRTEKQLICEGEEGLRDSFSFWSNYEERGSHNGGHLTFTGHIVNVGKDPVDPLFFMMHSNVDRLWALWQQVNNRFNVNEIETYPHPGKYSGLRGQDWAKDKKLEDGFYYVGEDDIGNFAEDTLWPWGYDFELSRPMRKWETKDLGGDEKGKVPQINIKFPNSPTSRYPYPYDALTVRSTIDYQGKLSKNNEAHQGFDYDDIPYFDSNKKPYVCDVPEFDRKELVDKFFNEKLATKERLKAADEIFLFGDVEQSKVIEILNNKNEETEIRLKSLIQVDDSQIDFLDSALEIIADKSEPIEIRSELIHKLVGSKRSNRAFSSRRSKFFNILRGLIKDENQQLRFQAIEILAAHEDEIVQEFLIEELKKERSEFISKPDAIFFLRESPKPQHVALFRDVFEKSEDLKVRKAAIEGLGDDPHSIELLKKVVTDVDEKFKVREAGALSLHHLDKKAMNDLAAEIIAKPEPGEGIKLFRSLSPDPDEVDFKAGLLNMLTFTGDPKKLKENEGLKSSLMEVMDSGTQNKANFRSNMELFGTASINEQTIIEKLAAELMDRLESNDND
;
A
#
# COMPACT_ATOMS: atom_id res chain seq x y z
N MET A 1 -22.89 36.57 -22.51
CA MET A 1 -22.82 35.16 -22.94
C MET A 1 -21.52 34.56 -22.44
N LYS A 2 -21.53 33.30 -22.01
CA LYS A 2 -20.33 32.59 -21.54
C LYS A 2 -20.40 31.12 -21.92
N PHE A 3 -19.30 30.54 -22.37
CA PHE A 3 -19.21 29.08 -22.51
C PHE A 3 -19.15 28.40 -21.15
N ILE A 4 -19.98 27.37 -20.97
CA ILE A 4 -19.93 26.47 -19.83
C ILE A 4 -19.52 25.10 -20.36
N LEU A 5 -18.29 24.68 -20.02
CA LEU A 5 -17.74 23.37 -20.35
C LEU A 5 -17.67 22.51 -19.08
N LYS A 6 -18.39 21.38 -19.10
CA LYS A 6 -18.33 20.34 -18.08
C LYS A 6 -17.44 19.22 -18.55
N ILE A 7 -16.44 18.87 -17.75
CA ILE A 7 -15.55 17.71 -17.94
C ILE A 7 -15.94 16.68 -16.89
N ASN A 8 -16.08 15.40 -17.26
CA ASN A 8 -16.64 14.37 -16.38
C ASN A 8 -18.04 14.74 -15.84
N GLY A 9 -18.79 15.55 -16.58
CA GLY A 9 -20.10 16.06 -16.14
C GLY A 9 -20.04 17.04 -14.95
N SER A 10 -18.89 17.64 -14.65
CA SER A 10 -18.69 18.63 -13.58
C SER A 10 -17.98 19.90 -14.11
N GLU A 11 -18.27 21.05 -13.49
CA GLU A 11 -17.55 22.31 -13.70
C GLU A 11 -16.41 22.50 -12.69
N ASP A 12 -16.36 21.66 -11.66
CA ASP A 12 -15.37 21.69 -10.59
C ASP A 12 -13.95 21.62 -11.16
N LYS A 13 -13.07 22.50 -10.68
CA LYS A 13 -11.65 22.51 -11.03
C LYS A 13 -10.97 21.17 -10.73
N ASN A 14 -11.44 20.48 -9.69
CA ASN A 14 -10.94 19.15 -9.31
C ASN A 14 -11.37 18.06 -10.29
N ALA A 15 -12.27 18.33 -11.24
CA ALA A 15 -12.68 17.39 -12.27
C ALA A 15 -11.91 17.54 -13.60
N GLU A 16 -11.01 18.52 -13.68
CA GLU A 16 -10.29 18.91 -14.89
C GLU A 16 -9.04 18.03 -15.14
N PHE A 17 -9.23 16.72 -15.14
CA PHE A 17 -8.26 15.73 -15.59
C PHE A 17 -8.97 14.58 -16.32
N VAL A 18 -8.22 13.85 -17.14
CA VAL A 18 -8.66 12.68 -17.90
C VAL A 18 -7.65 11.56 -17.81
N GLY A 19 -8.10 10.33 -18.00
CA GLY A 19 -7.23 9.18 -18.24
C GLY A 19 -7.10 8.88 -19.74
N TRP A 20 -6.83 7.62 -20.07
CA TRP A 20 -6.87 7.07 -21.43
C TRP A 20 -8.27 6.71 -21.90
N THR A 21 -9.19 6.55 -20.96
CA THR A 21 -10.60 6.36 -21.26
C THR A 21 -11.24 7.69 -21.66
N PRO A 22 -11.96 7.75 -22.79
CA PRO A 22 -12.69 8.95 -23.20
C PRO A 22 -13.72 9.30 -22.15
N VAL A 23 -13.76 10.56 -21.74
CA VAL A 23 -14.76 11.04 -20.78
C VAL A 23 -15.76 11.96 -21.46
N LYS A 24 -17.00 11.90 -21.01
CA LYS A 24 -18.08 12.74 -21.55
C LYS A 24 -17.85 14.20 -21.15
N CYS A 25 -17.85 15.07 -22.16
CA CYS A 25 -17.83 16.52 -22.02
C CYS A 25 -19.14 17.11 -22.55
N THR A 26 -19.69 18.12 -21.86
CA THR A 26 -20.82 18.89 -22.37
C THR A 26 -20.49 20.37 -22.43
N LEU A 27 -20.81 20.99 -23.55
CA LEU A 27 -20.63 22.42 -23.79
C LEU A 27 -21.99 23.08 -23.98
N THR A 28 -22.22 24.16 -23.25
CA THR A 28 -23.42 25.01 -23.36
C THR A 28 -23.01 26.49 -23.39
N VAL A 29 -23.94 27.38 -23.77
CA VAL A 29 -23.74 28.83 -23.77
C VAL A 29 -24.74 29.49 -22.84
N ASP A 30 -24.25 30.01 -21.71
CA ASP A 30 -25.08 30.77 -20.80
C ASP A 30 -25.43 32.15 -21.40
N GLY A 31 -26.69 32.55 -21.24
CA GLY A 31 -27.23 33.80 -21.76
C GLY A 31 -27.40 33.88 -23.29
N TYR A 32 -27.45 32.76 -24.00
CA TYR A 32 -27.74 32.70 -25.45
C TYR A 32 -29.21 32.35 -25.73
N GLY A 33 -29.89 33.17 -26.53
CA GLY A 33 -31.34 33.08 -26.77
C GLY A 33 -31.78 32.19 -27.95
N GLY A 34 -30.84 31.70 -28.78
CA GLY A 34 -31.17 30.85 -29.95
C GLY A 34 -31.52 31.59 -31.25
N ASP A 35 -31.64 32.92 -31.21
CA ASP A 35 -32.19 33.71 -32.32
C ASP A 35 -31.24 33.90 -33.53
N LEU A 36 -29.92 33.74 -33.34
CA LEU A 36 -28.89 34.00 -34.35
C LEU A 36 -27.84 32.89 -34.38
N PRO A 37 -27.26 32.53 -35.53
CA PRO A 37 -26.20 31.52 -35.61
C PRO A 37 -25.07 31.77 -34.59
N MET A 38 -24.67 30.71 -33.88
CA MET A 38 -23.55 30.72 -32.94
C MET A 38 -22.62 29.54 -33.26
N PRO A 39 -21.92 29.59 -34.41
CA PRO A 39 -20.93 28.59 -34.79
C PRO A 39 -19.72 28.67 -33.85
N VAL A 40 -19.30 27.52 -33.35
CA VAL A 40 -18.13 27.35 -32.49
C VAL A 40 -17.21 26.27 -33.03
N THR A 41 -15.93 26.39 -32.70
CA THR A 41 -14.92 25.38 -32.95
C THR A 41 -14.22 25.00 -31.64
N ILE A 42 -14.08 23.70 -31.42
CA ILE A 42 -13.39 23.10 -30.28
C ILE A 42 -12.12 22.43 -30.78
N THR A 43 -10.96 22.76 -30.20
CA THR A 43 -9.67 22.15 -30.52
C THR A 43 -8.96 21.64 -29.27
N PRO A 44 -8.23 20.51 -29.36
CA PRO A 44 -7.27 20.12 -28.34
C PRO A 44 -5.96 20.87 -28.58
N GLU A 45 -5.39 21.46 -27.54
CA GLU A 45 -4.13 22.21 -27.62
C GLU A 45 -3.18 21.83 -26.48
N HIS A 46 -1.92 22.24 -26.57
CA HIS A 46 -0.87 21.88 -25.61
C HIS A 46 0.06 23.05 -25.33
N ILE A 47 0.62 23.10 -24.11
CA ILE A 47 1.43 24.22 -23.63
C ILE A 47 2.93 23.91 -23.79
N ASN A 48 3.36 22.65 -23.60
CA ASN A 48 4.77 22.22 -23.56
C ASN A 48 4.93 20.67 -23.72
N LYS A 49 6.15 20.12 -23.59
CA LYS A 49 6.52 18.71 -23.89
C LYS A 49 6.09 17.69 -22.80
N ALA A 50 4.80 17.53 -22.53
CA ALA A 50 4.13 16.28 -22.13
C ALA A 50 2.65 16.57 -21.84
N GLY A 51 1.83 15.53 -21.58
CA GLY A 51 0.36 15.61 -21.56
C GLY A 51 -0.23 15.93 -22.93
N ARG A 52 -1.01 15.03 -23.52
CA ARG A 52 -1.77 15.33 -24.76
C ARG A 52 -3.16 14.76 -24.65
N ILE A 53 -4.14 15.45 -25.23
CA ILE A 53 -5.51 14.95 -25.35
C ILE A 53 -5.92 14.82 -26.82
N ASP A 54 -6.88 13.95 -27.06
CA ASP A 54 -7.59 13.79 -28.32
C ASP A 54 -9.09 14.00 -28.09
N LEU A 55 -9.78 14.52 -29.11
CA LEU A 55 -11.23 14.72 -29.12
C LEU A 55 -11.91 13.58 -29.87
N TYR A 56 -13.11 13.21 -29.44
CA TYR A 56 -13.92 12.16 -30.05
C TYR A 56 -15.40 12.56 -30.09
N LEU A 57 -16.12 12.06 -31.10
CA LEU A 57 -17.57 12.27 -31.25
C LEU A 57 -18.40 11.25 -30.47
N ASP A 58 -17.82 10.10 -30.17
CA ASP A 58 -18.40 9.03 -29.37
C ASP A 58 -17.31 8.34 -28.52
N ASN A 59 -17.72 7.42 -27.66
CA ASN A 59 -16.83 6.65 -26.78
C ASN A 59 -16.70 5.19 -27.22
N ALA A 60 -16.99 4.82 -28.48
CA ALA A 60 -16.79 3.45 -28.93
C ALA A 60 -15.30 3.11 -28.91
N THR A 61 -14.95 1.86 -28.60
CA THR A 61 -13.55 1.40 -28.64
C THR A 61 -12.94 1.45 -30.05
N SER A 62 -13.79 1.53 -31.09
CA SER A 62 -13.39 1.74 -32.49
C SER A 62 -13.33 3.21 -32.91
N ALA A 63 -13.65 4.16 -32.01
CA ALA A 63 -13.68 5.58 -32.34
C ALA A 63 -12.28 6.08 -32.72
N THR A 64 -12.25 7.04 -33.63
CA THR A 64 -11.01 7.67 -34.09
C THR A 64 -10.96 9.14 -33.64
N PRO A 65 -9.77 9.65 -33.29
CA PRO A 65 -9.64 11.02 -32.81
C PRO A 65 -9.92 12.02 -33.93
N VAL A 66 -10.61 13.11 -33.60
CA VAL A 66 -10.87 14.23 -34.50
C VAL A 66 -9.99 15.43 -34.15
N LYS A 67 -9.54 16.17 -35.17
CA LYS A 67 -8.67 17.34 -34.98
C LYS A 67 -9.39 18.54 -34.37
N LYS A 68 -10.69 18.67 -34.68
CA LYS A 68 -11.56 19.74 -34.20
C LYS A 68 -13.01 19.26 -34.24
N ILE A 69 -13.85 19.87 -33.41
CA ILE A 69 -15.30 19.72 -33.44
C ILE A 69 -15.92 21.06 -33.81
N GLU A 70 -16.86 21.05 -34.75
CA GLU A 70 -17.63 22.23 -35.15
C GLU A 70 -19.08 22.03 -34.74
N HIS A 71 -19.69 23.05 -34.16
CA HIS A 71 -21.08 23.02 -33.70
C HIS A 71 -21.72 24.40 -33.87
N ASP A 72 -23.02 24.44 -34.11
CA ASP A 72 -23.78 25.70 -34.07
C ASP A 72 -24.87 25.60 -33.00
N PHE A 73 -24.81 26.47 -31.99
CA PHE A 73 -25.77 26.46 -30.89
C PHE A 73 -27.18 26.88 -31.30
N GLN A 74 -27.37 27.42 -32.52
CA GLN A 74 -28.69 27.60 -33.11
C GLN A 74 -29.39 26.26 -33.39
N ASN A 75 -28.63 25.20 -33.71
CA ASN A 75 -29.18 23.88 -34.03
C ASN A 75 -29.49 23.05 -32.78
N ALA A 76 -28.63 23.13 -31.76
CA ALA A 76 -28.85 22.51 -30.46
C ALA A 76 -28.14 23.31 -29.36
N ASN A 77 -28.85 23.54 -28.25
CA ASN A 77 -28.38 24.34 -27.11
C ASN A 77 -27.29 23.66 -26.26
N GLU A 78 -27.05 22.37 -26.46
CA GLU A 78 -26.00 21.59 -25.82
C GLU A 78 -25.26 20.75 -26.87
N LEU A 79 -23.93 20.71 -26.75
CA LEU A 79 -23.08 19.79 -27.49
C LEU A 79 -22.47 18.77 -26.51
N THR A 80 -22.63 17.48 -26.82
CA THR A 80 -21.91 16.39 -26.18
C THR A 80 -20.75 15.95 -27.07
N PHE A 81 -19.56 15.78 -26.48
CA PHE A 81 -18.39 15.19 -27.12
C PHE A 81 -17.55 14.47 -26.07
N TYR A 82 -16.47 13.82 -26.48
CA TYR A 82 -15.60 13.05 -25.59
C TYR A 82 -14.15 13.49 -25.70
N VAL A 83 -13.43 13.38 -24.58
CA VAL A 83 -12.01 13.75 -24.47
C VAL A 83 -11.27 12.62 -23.79
N ALA A 84 -10.17 12.17 -24.37
CA ALA A 84 -9.26 11.22 -23.74
C ALA A 84 -7.85 11.78 -23.78
N GLY A 85 -7.00 11.33 -22.86
CA GLY A 85 -5.56 11.46 -23.06
C GLY A 85 -5.12 10.70 -24.31
N LYS A 86 -4.17 11.26 -25.04
CA LYS A 86 -3.47 10.58 -26.12
C LYS A 86 -2.47 9.61 -25.51
N TYR A 87 -2.72 8.32 -25.74
CA TYR A 87 -1.90 7.23 -25.20
C TYR A 87 -0.39 7.45 -25.37
N GLY A 88 0.38 7.17 -24.32
CA GLY A 88 1.83 7.38 -24.28
C GLY A 88 2.28 8.82 -24.00
N HIS A 89 1.34 9.75 -23.77
CA HIS A 89 1.62 11.15 -23.44
C HIS A 89 0.95 11.56 -22.13
N ALA A 90 1.30 10.90 -21.04
CA ALA A 90 0.80 11.26 -19.71
C ALA A 90 1.32 12.65 -19.30
N SER A 91 0.64 13.28 -18.34
CA SER A 91 1.13 14.53 -17.77
C SER A 91 2.45 14.32 -17.02
N ILE A 92 3.27 15.37 -17.04
CA ILE A 92 4.47 15.54 -16.22
C ILE A 92 4.38 16.75 -15.30
N ALA A 93 3.22 17.44 -15.28
CA ALA A 93 2.81 18.49 -14.36
C ALA A 93 3.98 19.29 -13.76
N GLU A 94 4.33 20.42 -14.38
CA GLU A 94 5.38 21.29 -13.83
C GLU A 94 4.98 21.84 -12.46
N ARG A 95 5.92 21.85 -11.52
CA ARG A 95 5.67 22.31 -10.15
C ARG A 95 6.65 23.38 -9.72
N ILE A 96 6.12 24.32 -8.93
CA ILE A 96 6.91 25.30 -8.18
C ILE A 96 6.43 25.22 -6.74
N ALA A 97 7.34 24.85 -5.83
CA ALA A 97 7.07 24.67 -4.40
C ALA A 97 5.89 23.69 -4.11
N GLY A 98 6.01 22.45 -4.60
CA GLY A 98 5.03 21.37 -4.34
C GLY A 98 3.68 21.51 -5.06
N LYS A 99 3.32 22.70 -5.53
CA LYS A 99 2.07 22.96 -6.24
C LYS A 99 2.22 22.74 -7.73
N VAL A 100 1.21 22.10 -8.33
CA VAL A 100 1.03 22.12 -9.79
C VAL A 100 0.90 23.55 -10.25
N VAL A 101 1.84 23.99 -11.08
CA VAL A 101 1.75 25.30 -11.74
C VAL A 101 1.27 25.09 -13.15
N GLY A 102 -0.05 25.16 -13.31
CA GLY A 102 -0.72 24.96 -14.59
C GLY A 102 -0.78 23.50 -15.01
N LYS A 103 -1.48 23.23 -16.11
CA LYS A 103 -1.59 21.87 -16.66
C LYS A 103 -0.96 21.81 -18.03
N ASP A 104 -0.59 20.61 -18.46
CA ASP A 104 0.27 20.49 -19.65
C ASP A 104 -0.52 20.61 -20.97
N THR A 105 -1.86 20.54 -20.93
CA THR A 105 -2.75 20.58 -22.10
C THR A 105 -4.08 21.29 -21.79
N PHE A 106 -4.87 21.61 -22.82
CA PHE A 106 -6.13 22.33 -22.66
C PHE A 106 -7.11 22.08 -23.82
N ILE A 107 -8.40 22.26 -23.53
CA ILE A 107 -9.47 22.37 -24.52
C ILE A 107 -9.68 23.86 -24.82
N TYR A 108 -9.65 24.23 -26.09
CA TYR A 108 -9.93 25.59 -26.54
C TYR A 108 -11.23 25.62 -27.33
N VAL A 109 -12.14 26.51 -26.92
CA VAL A 109 -13.44 26.73 -27.57
C VAL A 109 -13.47 28.17 -28.06
N LYS A 110 -13.77 28.37 -29.34
CA LYS A 110 -13.84 29.70 -29.96
C LYS A 110 -15.12 29.85 -30.76
N SER A 111 -15.81 30.97 -30.58
CA SER A 111 -16.88 31.41 -31.48
C SER A 111 -16.30 31.90 -32.79
N ASN A 112 -16.88 31.47 -33.91
CA ASN A 112 -16.42 31.84 -35.25
C ASN A 112 -16.94 33.21 -35.71
N ASN A 113 -17.89 33.81 -34.98
CA ASN A 113 -18.55 35.07 -35.32
C ASN A 113 -18.62 36.08 -34.16
N SER A 114 -17.95 35.81 -33.04
CA SER A 114 -17.82 36.75 -31.91
C SER A 114 -16.48 36.56 -31.20
N ASP A 115 -16.14 37.48 -30.30
CA ASP A 115 -14.93 37.40 -29.48
C ASP A 115 -15.07 36.43 -28.28
N LEU A 116 -16.15 35.63 -28.23
CA LEU A 116 -16.37 34.67 -27.16
C LEU A 116 -15.43 33.47 -27.31
N GLU A 117 -14.66 33.20 -26.26
CA GLU A 117 -13.73 32.06 -26.18
C GLU A 117 -13.67 31.47 -24.77
N LEU A 118 -13.16 30.24 -24.68
CA LEU A 118 -12.88 29.54 -23.43
C LEU A 118 -11.62 28.69 -23.60
N LYS A 119 -10.65 28.90 -22.70
CA LYS A 119 -9.52 27.99 -22.48
C LYS A 119 -9.77 27.22 -21.19
N LYS A 120 -9.87 25.89 -21.26
CA LYS A 120 -10.03 25.02 -20.08
C LYS A 120 -8.82 24.09 -19.97
N GLU A 121 -7.94 24.36 -19.01
CA GLU A 121 -6.74 23.57 -18.78
C GLU A 121 -7.09 22.20 -18.20
N ILE A 122 -6.42 21.16 -18.67
CA ILE A 122 -6.69 19.76 -18.31
C ILE A 122 -5.39 18.96 -18.18
N MET A 123 -5.40 17.97 -17.29
CA MET A 123 -4.28 17.06 -17.05
C MET A 123 -4.60 15.65 -17.54
N VAL A 124 -3.58 14.91 -17.97
CA VAL A 124 -3.70 13.48 -18.28
C VAL A 124 -3.10 12.66 -17.14
N ARG A 125 -3.96 12.08 -16.30
CA ARG A 125 -3.58 11.37 -15.08
C ARG A 125 -3.79 9.86 -15.24
N VAL A 126 -2.73 9.09 -15.00
CA VAL A 126 -2.75 7.61 -15.08
C VAL A 126 -1.86 7.00 -14.01
N ARG A 127 -2.17 5.77 -13.59
CA ARG A 127 -1.30 4.97 -12.72
C ARG A 127 -0.08 4.53 -13.52
N LYS A 128 1.10 4.80 -12.98
CA LYS A 128 2.40 4.52 -13.61
C LYS A 128 3.16 3.46 -12.84
N ASN A 129 4.11 2.81 -13.51
CA ASN A 129 5.06 1.93 -12.83
C ASN A 129 5.87 2.74 -11.80
N ALA A 130 5.88 2.30 -10.55
CA ALA A 130 6.61 2.91 -9.44
C ALA A 130 8.10 3.11 -9.76
N ASN A 131 8.71 2.21 -10.54
CA ASN A 131 10.12 2.31 -10.95
C ASN A 131 10.36 3.42 -11.99
N LYS A 132 9.31 3.94 -12.64
CA LYS A 132 9.38 4.97 -13.68
C LYS A 132 8.85 6.33 -13.26
N LEU A 133 8.39 6.47 -12.00
CA LEU A 133 8.00 7.77 -11.48
C LEU A 133 9.18 8.75 -11.53
N ASP A 134 8.85 10.00 -11.84
CA ASP A 134 9.75 11.10 -11.55
C ASP A 134 9.72 11.44 -10.04
N GLN A 135 10.64 12.32 -9.64
CA GLN A 135 10.80 12.70 -8.25
C GLN A 135 9.56 13.42 -7.68
N GLU A 136 8.85 14.18 -8.52
CA GLU A 136 7.71 14.99 -8.09
C GLU A 136 6.47 14.13 -7.86
N GLU A 137 6.20 13.19 -8.77
CA GLU A 137 5.14 12.18 -8.63
C GLU A 137 5.33 11.34 -7.38
N MET A 138 6.56 10.90 -7.15
CA MET A 138 6.95 10.16 -5.95
C MET A 138 6.70 10.97 -4.68
N THR A 139 7.23 12.19 -4.61
CA THR A 139 7.08 13.06 -3.43
C THR A 139 5.60 13.33 -3.12
N MET A 140 4.78 13.64 -4.13
CA MET A 140 3.34 13.86 -3.92
C MET A 140 2.61 12.67 -3.34
N PHE A 141 2.88 11.46 -3.86
CA PHE A 141 2.24 10.25 -3.37
C PHE A 141 2.58 10.04 -1.89
N LEU A 142 3.85 10.17 -1.52
CA LEU A 142 4.31 10.02 -0.14
C LEU A 142 3.74 11.12 0.77
N GLU A 143 3.74 12.37 0.31
CA GLU A 143 3.18 13.48 1.08
C GLU A 143 1.67 13.34 1.30
N ALA A 144 0.90 13.03 0.26
CA ALA A 144 -0.54 12.82 0.39
C ALA A 144 -0.82 11.67 1.37
N PHE A 145 -0.06 10.58 1.29
CA PHE A 145 -0.20 9.45 2.21
C PHE A 145 0.10 9.83 3.67
N VAL A 146 1.20 10.55 3.91
CA VAL A 146 1.59 10.99 5.26
C VAL A 146 0.59 12.01 5.80
N ARG A 147 0.12 12.95 5.00
CA ARG A 147 -0.91 13.92 5.41
C ARG A 147 -2.23 13.22 5.74
N LEU A 148 -2.67 12.28 4.90
CA LEU A 148 -3.86 11.45 5.14
C LEU A 148 -3.75 10.66 6.45
N SER A 149 -2.56 10.13 6.77
CA SER A 149 -2.31 9.42 8.04
C SER A 149 -2.55 10.28 9.29
N LYS A 150 -2.56 11.61 9.14
CA LYS A 150 -2.73 12.55 10.25
C LYS A 150 -4.12 13.21 10.27
N GLU A 151 -4.94 12.98 9.25
CA GLU A 151 -6.35 13.41 9.21
C GLU A 151 -7.18 12.60 10.21
N ASN A 152 -8.24 13.21 10.74
CA ASN A 152 -9.16 12.52 11.64
C ASN A 152 -10.03 11.53 10.86
N ALA A 153 -10.35 10.39 11.48
CA ALA A 153 -11.33 9.47 10.90
C ALA A 153 -12.70 10.16 10.70
N LYS A 154 -13.48 9.67 9.75
CA LYS A 154 -14.77 10.29 9.39
C LYS A 154 -15.81 10.11 10.50
N ASP A 155 -16.78 11.02 10.57
CA ASP A 155 -17.84 11.00 11.60
C ASP A 155 -18.99 10.01 11.33
N ASN A 156 -18.80 9.05 10.41
CA ASN A 156 -19.88 8.22 9.86
C ASN A 156 -20.05 6.85 10.56
N TYR A 157 -19.58 6.70 11.79
CA TYR A 157 -19.73 5.44 12.53
C TYR A 157 -21.11 5.35 13.18
N PRO A 158 -21.90 4.29 12.92
CA PRO A 158 -23.19 4.11 13.58
C PRO A 158 -22.96 3.83 15.07
N ASP A 159 -23.28 4.84 15.89
CA ASP A 159 -23.36 4.86 17.36
C ASP A 159 -22.05 5.12 18.16
N PRO A 160 -21.84 6.36 18.67
CA PRO A 160 -20.73 6.69 19.58
C PRO A 160 -20.90 6.17 21.02
N ASN A 161 -22.07 5.61 21.39
CA ASN A 161 -22.34 5.09 22.73
C ASN A 161 -22.23 3.56 22.83
N ASN A 162 -21.89 2.88 21.75
CA ASN A 162 -21.62 1.45 21.79
C ASN A 162 -20.22 1.24 22.39
N GLU A 163 -20.15 0.77 23.64
CA GLU A 163 -18.89 0.48 24.36
C GLU A 163 -17.96 -0.49 23.60
N PHE A 164 -18.47 -1.16 22.55
CA PHE A 164 -17.75 -2.09 21.70
C PHE A 164 -17.22 -1.49 20.37
N THR A 165 -17.47 -0.21 20.06
CA THR A 165 -16.84 0.54 18.95
C THR A 165 -15.75 1.48 19.48
N ARG A 166 -14.46 1.16 19.31
CA ARG A 166 -13.45 2.23 19.31
C ARG A 166 -13.36 2.78 17.88
N LYS A 167 -14.04 3.90 17.63
CA LYS A 167 -13.86 4.68 16.40
C LYS A 167 -12.35 4.93 16.21
N PRO A 168 -11.75 4.58 15.04
CA PRO A 168 -10.36 4.92 14.78
C PRO A 168 -10.16 6.43 14.91
N SER A 169 -8.99 6.84 15.38
CA SER A 169 -8.71 8.28 15.54
C SER A 169 -8.30 8.94 14.23
N LYS A 170 -7.70 8.17 13.30
CA LYS A 170 -7.20 8.66 12.01
C LYS A 170 -7.89 8.03 10.81
N LEU A 171 -7.92 8.77 9.70
CA LEU A 171 -8.53 8.31 8.45
C LEU A 171 -7.78 7.13 7.83
N LEU A 172 -6.45 7.12 7.89
CA LEU A 172 -5.69 5.95 7.43
C LEU A 172 -5.97 4.71 8.28
N ASP A 173 -6.15 4.85 9.60
CA ASP A 173 -6.56 3.74 10.48
C ASP A 173 -7.92 3.18 10.07
N GLU A 174 -8.87 4.04 9.70
CA GLU A 174 -10.18 3.66 9.15
C GLU A 174 -10.02 2.81 7.87
N ILE A 175 -9.10 3.20 6.97
CA ILE A 175 -8.76 2.46 5.74
C ILE A 175 -8.10 1.12 6.05
N VAL A 176 -7.12 1.07 6.96
CA VAL A 176 -6.46 -0.18 7.35
C VAL A 176 -7.45 -1.16 7.98
N LEU A 177 -8.41 -0.68 8.78
CA LEU A 177 -9.45 -1.51 9.40
C LEU A 177 -10.42 -2.13 8.38
N MET A 178 -10.42 -1.69 7.12
CA MET A 178 -11.18 -2.35 6.05
C MET A 178 -10.53 -3.67 5.60
N HIS A 179 -9.27 -3.92 5.91
CA HIS A 179 -8.55 -5.13 5.47
C HIS A 179 -8.08 -5.93 6.68
N THR A 180 -9.02 -6.36 7.53
CA THR A 180 -8.69 -7.13 8.74
C THR A 180 -8.67 -8.63 8.48
N LEU A 181 -8.10 -9.40 9.41
CA LEU A 181 -8.13 -10.87 9.35
C LEU A 181 -9.57 -11.42 9.25
N ASP A 182 -10.55 -10.78 9.88
CA ASP A 182 -11.95 -11.20 9.80
C ASP A 182 -12.55 -10.93 8.42
N ALA A 183 -12.19 -9.80 7.80
CA ALA A 183 -12.55 -9.47 6.42
C ALA A 183 -11.90 -10.42 5.41
N SER A 184 -10.76 -11.03 5.75
CA SER A 184 -10.03 -11.97 4.88
C SER A 184 -10.92 -13.07 4.30
N ASN A 185 -11.94 -13.53 5.03
CA ASN A 185 -12.83 -14.60 4.55
C ASN A 185 -13.71 -14.20 3.35
N GLU A 186 -13.94 -12.89 3.16
CA GLU A 186 -14.68 -12.32 2.04
C GLU A 186 -13.75 -11.80 0.93
N ILE A 187 -12.54 -11.36 1.28
CA ILE A 187 -11.69 -10.60 0.36
C ILE A 187 -10.49 -11.39 -0.18
N HIS A 188 -10.18 -12.59 0.37
CA HIS A 188 -9.12 -13.50 -0.08
C HIS A 188 -9.62 -14.94 -0.30
N GLY A 189 -9.03 -15.66 -1.26
CA GLY A 189 -9.39 -17.04 -1.61
C GLY A 189 -10.79 -17.13 -2.22
N ARG A 190 -11.19 -16.08 -2.94
CA ARG A 190 -12.55 -15.77 -3.38
C ARG A 190 -12.54 -15.05 -4.73
N THR A 191 -13.65 -15.11 -5.46
CA THR A 191 -13.78 -14.44 -6.78
C THR A 191 -13.94 -12.92 -6.63
N SER A 192 -14.37 -12.46 -5.46
CA SER A 192 -14.42 -11.06 -5.04
C SER A 192 -13.05 -10.42 -4.81
N PHE A 193 -11.95 -11.18 -4.70
CA PHE A 193 -10.61 -10.66 -4.37
C PHE A 193 -10.22 -9.47 -5.26
N HIS A 194 -10.26 -9.64 -6.59
CA HIS A 194 -9.89 -8.58 -7.52
C HIS A 194 -10.88 -7.39 -7.50
N PRO A 195 -12.22 -7.59 -7.62
CA PRO A 195 -13.21 -6.53 -7.43
C PRO A 195 -13.02 -5.70 -6.15
N TRP A 196 -12.80 -6.37 -5.02
CA TRP A 196 -12.68 -5.72 -3.71
C TRP A 196 -11.41 -4.89 -3.60
N HIS A 197 -10.27 -5.42 -4.03
CA HIS A 197 -9.00 -4.67 -3.99
C HIS A 197 -8.98 -3.50 -4.97
N ARG A 198 -9.63 -3.61 -6.14
CA ARG A 198 -9.87 -2.46 -7.04
C ARG A 198 -10.63 -1.35 -6.32
N ALA A 199 -11.72 -1.70 -5.63
CA ALA A 199 -12.50 -0.76 -4.83
C ALA A 199 -11.68 -0.13 -3.71
N PHE A 200 -10.85 -0.92 -3.02
CA PHE A 200 -10.01 -0.46 -1.93
C PHE A 200 -8.95 0.56 -2.39
N LEU A 201 -8.27 0.27 -3.50
CA LEU A 201 -7.35 1.22 -4.14
C LEU A 201 -8.06 2.50 -4.54
N LEU A 202 -9.27 2.40 -5.11
CA LEU A 202 -10.03 3.57 -5.50
C LEU A 202 -10.43 4.41 -4.30
N HIS A 203 -10.85 3.80 -3.19
CA HIS A 203 -11.13 4.53 -1.95
C HIS A 203 -9.91 5.36 -1.54
N LEU A 204 -8.76 4.72 -1.32
CA LEU A 204 -7.55 5.42 -0.91
C LEU A 204 -7.21 6.53 -1.92
N GLU A 205 -7.21 6.21 -3.21
CA GLU A 205 -6.87 7.16 -4.25
C GLU A 205 -7.79 8.39 -4.23
N ARG A 206 -9.09 8.23 -3.91
CA ARG A 206 -10.03 9.37 -3.80
C ARG A 206 -9.76 10.22 -2.58
N GLU A 207 -9.35 9.64 -1.46
CA GLU A 207 -8.94 10.40 -0.28
C GLU A 207 -7.61 11.12 -0.50
N LEU A 208 -6.61 10.48 -1.12
CA LEU A 208 -5.35 11.14 -1.51
C LEU A 208 -5.60 12.33 -2.46
N GLN A 209 -6.56 12.19 -3.37
CA GLN A 209 -6.94 13.23 -4.32
C GLN A 209 -7.65 14.44 -3.71
N ARG A 210 -8.12 14.34 -2.46
CA ARG A 210 -8.58 15.51 -1.71
C ARG A 210 -7.44 16.41 -1.26
N ILE A 211 -6.25 15.83 -1.07
CA ILE A 211 -5.03 16.54 -0.70
C ILE A 211 -4.34 17.05 -1.97
N TYR A 212 -4.08 16.13 -2.91
CA TYR A 212 -3.48 16.44 -4.21
C TYR A 212 -4.30 15.81 -5.35
N PRO A 213 -5.15 16.59 -6.06
CA PRO A 213 -6.02 16.07 -7.11
C PRO A 213 -5.31 15.29 -8.23
N GLU A 214 -4.00 15.47 -8.39
CA GLU A 214 -3.19 14.85 -9.44
C GLU A 214 -2.62 13.48 -9.06
N VAL A 215 -2.65 13.12 -7.78
CA VAL A 215 -2.09 11.84 -7.31
C VAL A 215 -2.85 10.67 -7.90
N ALA A 216 -2.10 9.71 -8.46
CA ALA A 216 -2.57 8.38 -8.82
C ALA A 216 -1.70 7.37 -8.07
N ILE A 217 -2.30 6.26 -7.62
CA ILE A 217 -1.53 5.20 -6.94
C ILE A 217 -0.61 4.54 -7.98
N PRO A 218 0.72 4.50 -7.77
CA PRO A 218 1.61 3.81 -8.70
C PRO A 218 1.52 2.30 -8.51
N TYR A 219 1.90 1.52 -9.52
CA TYR A 219 1.97 0.06 -9.42
C TYR A 219 3.42 -0.43 -9.36
N TRP A 220 3.69 -1.47 -8.56
CA TRP A 220 5.01 -2.11 -8.51
C TRP A 220 4.99 -3.49 -9.18
N LYS A 221 5.77 -3.66 -10.26
CA LYS A 221 5.90 -4.94 -10.95
C LYS A 221 6.78 -5.92 -10.16
N PHE A 222 6.25 -7.12 -9.90
CA PHE A 222 6.92 -8.14 -9.08
C PHE A 222 8.06 -8.85 -9.81
N ASP A 223 7.98 -8.96 -11.13
CA ASP A 223 8.84 -9.79 -11.97
C ASP A 223 10.06 -9.04 -12.56
N GLU A 224 10.22 -7.77 -12.18
CA GLU A 224 11.29 -6.89 -12.63
C GLU A 224 12.11 -6.37 -11.44
N LYS A 225 13.35 -5.93 -11.73
CA LYS A 225 14.19 -5.21 -10.78
C LYS A 225 13.53 -3.88 -10.40
N ALA A 226 13.50 -3.55 -9.10
CA ALA A 226 12.81 -2.39 -8.54
C ALA A 226 13.78 -1.44 -7.80
N ASP A 227 14.88 -1.09 -8.45
CA ASP A 227 15.98 -0.31 -7.89
C ASP A 227 15.68 1.16 -7.58
N ARG A 228 14.57 1.71 -8.10
CA ARG A 228 14.10 3.05 -7.73
C ARG A 228 12.98 3.02 -6.69
N VAL A 229 12.36 1.86 -6.45
CA VAL A 229 11.26 1.69 -5.50
C VAL A 229 11.78 1.57 -4.07
N PHE A 230 12.71 0.64 -3.84
CA PHE A 230 13.22 0.32 -2.50
C PHE A 230 14.45 1.16 -2.14
N THR A 231 14.28 2.49 -2.17
CA THR A 231 15.32 3.49 -1.84
C THR A 231 14.92 4.31 -0.62
N SER A 232 15.89 4.91 0.07
CA SER A 232 15.65 5.79 1.22
C SER A 232 14.83 7.03 0.84
N THR A 233 14.83 7.43 -0.43
CA THR A 233 14.04 8.54 -0.98
C THR A 233 12.61 8.17 -1.40
N PHE A 234 12.26 6.88 -1.46
CA PHE A 234 10.91 6.43 -1.85
C PHE A 234 10.20 5.66 -0.72
N ILE A 235 9.94 4.35 -0.87
CA ILE A 235 9.24 3.55 0.16
C ILE A 235 10.16 3.01 1.26
N GLY A 236 11.46 3.33 1.19
CA GLY A 236 12.45 3.04 2.21
C GLY A 236 13.35 1.86 1.86
N GLU A 237 14.64 2.02 2.17
CA GLU A 237 15.67 0.99 2.05
C GLU A 237 15.45 -0.10 3.09
N THR A 238 15.37 -1.34 2.64
CA THR A 238 15.18 -2.48 3.51
C THR A 238 16.42 -3.35 3.52
N LYS A 239 16.71 -3.95 4.68
CA LYS A 239 17.85 -4.86 4.86
C LYS A 239 17.39 -6.32 4.69
N ASN A 240 18.34 -7.22 4.44
CA ASN A 240 18.07 -8.65 4.33
C ASN A 240 17.68 -9.23 5.70
N THR A 241 16.69 -10.13 5.73
CA THR A 241 16.35 -10.92 6.92
C THR A 241 17.07 -12.27 7.01
N GLU A 242 17.98 -12.62 6.09
CA GLU A 242 18.86 -13.78 6.31
C GLU A 242 19.67 -13.52 7.58
N LEU A 243 19.15 -14.10 8.67
CA LEU A 243 19.70 -13.91 9.99
C LEU A 243 21.15 -14.41 9.96
N PRO A 244 22.06 -13.64 10.56
CA PRO A 244 23.43 -14.08 10.65
C PRO A 244 23.54 -15.40 11.43
N ASN A 245 24.51 -16.24 11.08
CA ASN A 245 24.83 -17.45 11.84
C ASN A 245 24.97 -17.15 13.34
N ALA A 246 24.62 -18.11 14.22
CA ALA A 246 24.57 -17.99 15.68
C ALA A 246 25.86 -17.49 16.40
N THR A 247 26.96 -17.31 15.67
CA THR A 247 28.22 -16.73 16.16
C THR A 247 28.34 -15.24 15.88
N ASP A 248 27.30 -14.59 15.37
CA ASP A 248 27.39 -13.21 14.91
C ASP A 248 27.27 -12.19 16.05
N PRO A 249 28.23 -11.26 16.19
CA PRO A 249 28.20 -10.23 17.23
C PRO A 249 26.99 -9.29 17.13
N ARG A 250 26.26 -9.26 16.01
CA ARG A 250 25.01 -8.50 15.83
C ARG A 250 23.87 -8.94 16.76
N ILE A 251 24.00 -10.06 17.48
CA ILE A 251 23.04 -10.53 18.50
C ILE A 251 22.92 -9.54 19.68
N GLU A 252 24.02 -8.88 20.07
CA GLU A 252 23.98 -7.82 21.09
C GLU A 252 23.48 -6.49 20.51
N GLU A 253 23.42 -6.38 19.18
CA GLU A 253 23.11 -5.13 18.47
C GLU A 253 21.63 -4.89 18.19
N GLY A 254 20.76 -5.89 18.36
CA GLY A 254 19.32 -5.83 18.07
C GLY A 254 18.98 -6.13 16.60
N LEU A 255 18.01 -7.03 16.38
CA LEU A 255 17.48 -7.40 15.07
C LEU A 255 16.24 -6.60 14.66
N GLY A 256 15.51 -6.03 15.63
CA GLY A 256 14.28 -5.27 15.37
C GLY A 256 14.48 -4.06 14.46
N GLU A 257 15.59 -3.32 14.61
CA GLU A 257 15.92 -2.20 13.70
C GLU A 257 16.17 -2.65 12.26
N GLN A 258 16.60 -3.91 12.04
CA GLN A 258 16.83 -4.45 10.70
C GLN A 258 15.52 -4.75 9.96
N LEU A 259 14.41 -4.86 10.71
CA LEU A 259 13.07 -5.03 10.17
C LEU A 259 12.40 -3.69 9.83
N GLU A 260 13.02 -2.54 10.14
CA GLU A 260 12.44 -1.23 9.82
C GLU A 260 13.03 -0.68 8.50
N PRO A 261 12.20 -0.21 7.57
CA PRO A 261 12.70 0.50 6.40
C PRO A 261 13.38 1.81 6.81
N ALA A 262 14.53 2.09 6.18
CA ALA A 262 15.30 3.30 6.37
C ALA A 262 14.89 4.38 5.36
N PHE A 263 14.76 5.61 5.83
CA PHE A 263 14.31 6.76 5.06
C PHE A 263 15.29 7.93 5.20
N ASP A 264 15.48 8.68 4.11
CA ASP A 264 16.22 9.93 4.14
C ASP A 264 15.44 11.01 4.90
N GLN A 265 16.16 12.02 5.39
CA GLN A 265 15.57 13.17 6.09
C GLN A 265 14.62 14.02 5.25
N LEU A 266 14.69 13.95 3.92
CA LEU A 266 13.70 14.61 3.04
C LEU A 266 12.44 13.80 2.82
N ASN A 267 12.46 12.52 3.17
CA ASN A 267 11.35 11.64 2.88
C ASN A 267 10.20 11.92 3.86
N PRO A 268 8.98 12.19 3.39
CA PRO A 268 7.81 12.37 4.26
C PRO A 268 7.57 11.16 5.18
N MET A 269 7.94 9.95 4.72
CA MET A 269 7.74 8.69 5.44
C MET A 269 8.59 8.55 6.70
N LEU A 270 9.63 9.38 6.89
CA LEU A 270 10.50 9.34 8.07
C LEU A 270 9.68 9.37 9.37
N THR A 271 8.73 10.30 9.47
CA THR A 271 7.89 10.45 10.67
C THR A 271 6.80 9.39 10.75
N TYR A 272 6.22 8.99 9.62
CA TYR A 272 5.17 7.98 9.56
C TYR A 272 5.68 6.59 10.00
N SER A 273 6.82 6.17 9.45
CA SER A 273 7.37 4.83 9.63
C SER A 273 7.74 4.49 11.07
N LYS A 274 7.77 5.46 11.99
CA LYS A 274 8.16 5.23 13.37
C LYS A 274 6.98 4.97 14.30
N HIS A 275 5.79 5.43 13.93
CA HIS A 275 4.58 5.27 14.72
C HIS A 275 3.34 5.16 13.83
N ILE A 276 3.06 3.93 13.42
CA ILE A 276 1.89 3.56 12.62
C ILE A 276 0.75 3.06 13.50
N PHE A 277 -0.43 2.89 12.90
CA PHE A 277 -1.57 2.21 13.51
C PHE A 277 -1.15 0.83 14.03
N TRP A 278 -1.59 0.45 15.24
CA TRP A 278 -1.13 -0.71 16.03
C TRP A 278 0.22 -0.54 16.78
N GLY A 279 0.60 0.68 17.16
CA GLY A 279 1.51 0.93 18.28
C GLY A 279 2.99 0.67 18.03
N GLY A 280 3.53 1.04 16.87
CA GLY A 280 4.98 0.92 16.67
C GLY A 280 5.48 1.36 15.32
N ALA A 281 6.76 1.10 15.05
CA ALA A 281 7.38 1.41 13.77
C ALA A 281 7.01 0.39 12.68
N LEU A 282 6.91 0.86 11.43
CA LEU A 282 6.72 0.08 10.22
C LEU A 282 7.75 -1.05 10.13
N LYS A 283 7.27 -2.28 9.96
CA LYS A 283 8.11 -3.46 9.78
C LYS A 283 8.03 -3.95 8.35
N ARG A 284 9.15 -3.91 7.65
CA ARG A 284 9.35 -4.47 6.33
C ARG A 284 10.83 -4.73 6.09
N ALA A 285 11.15 -5.99 5.83
CA ALA A 285 12.44 -6.41 5.30
C ALA A 285 12.22 -7.47 4.21
N TYR A 286 13.24 -7.81 3.42
CA TYR A 286 13.09 -8.78 2.33
C TYR A 286 13.65 -10.15 2.70
N ARG A 287 13.05 -11.20 2.13
CA ARG A 287 13.50 -12.58 2.25
C ARG A 287 14.37 -12.97 1.04
N ASN A 288 15.58 -13.40 1.30
CA ASN A 288 16.55 -13.88 0.30
C ASN A 288 17.01 -12.77 -0.67
N GLN A 289 16.31 -12.56 -1.78
CA GLN A 289 16.71 -11.64 -2.84
C GLN A 289 16.05 -10.27 -2.63
N ASN A 290 16.88 -9.22 -2.56
CA ASN A 290 16.39 -7.85 -2.53
C ASN A 290 15.75 -7.51 -3.90
N PRO A 291 14.51 -7.00 -3.95
CA PRO A 291 13.91 -6.49 -5.18
C PRO A 291 14.74 -5.41 -5.90
N VAL A 292 15.61 -4.68 -5.17
CA VAL A 292 16.60 -3.76 -5.78
C VAL A 292 17.56 -4.51 -6.68
N ASP A 293 17.93 -5.74 -6.37
CA ASP A 293 18.98 -6.48 -7.09
C ASP A 293 18.39 -7.42 -8.16
N GLY A 294 17.12 -7.79 -8.03
CA GLY A 294 16.41 -8.63 -9.00
C GLY A 294 15.10 -9.17 -8.46
N LYS A 295 14.38 -9.94 -9.29
CA LYS A 295 13.11 -10.55 -8.87
C LYS A 295 13.32 -11.52 -7.71
N SER A 296 12.35 -11.55 -6.80
CA SER A 296 12.30 -12.49 -5.69
C SER A 296 12.09 -13.93 -6.18
N GLN A 297 12.65 -14.92 -5.46
CA GLN A 297 12.41 -16.34 -5.76
C GLN A 297 10.95 -16.78 -5.56
N TYR A 298 10.19 -16.03 -4.76
CA TYR A 298 8.76 -16.24 -4.56
C TYR A 298 7.93 -15.77 -5.76
N VAL A 299 8.50 -14.93 -6.63
CA VAL A 299 7.90 -14.47 -7.89
C VAL A 299 8.39 -15.36 -9.03
N ILE A 300 7.72 -16.50 -9.18
CA ILE A 300 8.16 -17.58 -10.06
C ILE A 300 7.90 -17.34 -11.55
N ARG A 301 6.89 -16.52 -11.91
CA ARG A 301 6.52 -16.22 -13.30
C ARG A 301 6.73 -14.76 -13.65
N THR A 302 7.04 -14.51 -14.92
CA THR A 302 6.90 -13.17 -15.50
C THR A 302 5.43 -12.84 -15.74
N GLU A 303 5.09 -11.57 -15.85
CA GLU A 303 3.75 -11.10 -16.19
C GLU A 303 3.22 -11.71 -17.49
N LYS A 304 4.05 -11.80 -18.54
CA LYS A 304 3.64 -12.42 -19.80
C LYS A 304 3.27 -13.89 -19.60
N GLN A 305 4.06 -14.62 -18.80
CA GLN A 305 3.77 -16.02 -18.50
C GLN A 305 2.49 -16.14 -17.69
N LEU A 306 2.30 -15.30 -16.67
CA LEU A 306 1.10 -15.25 -15.85
C LEU A 306 -0.17 -15.06 -16.70
N ILE A 307 -0.12 -14.17 -17.69
CA ILE A 307 -1.27 -13.84 -18.56
C ILE A 307 -1.49 -14.87 -19.67
N CYS A 308 -0.43 -15.45 -20.23
CA CYS A 308 -0.50 -16.23 -21.47
C CYS A 308 -0.31 -17.74 -21.30
N GLU A 309 0.33 -18.24 -20.25
CA GLU A 309 0.55 -19.68 -20.08
C GLU A 309 -0.66 -20.39 -19.48
N GLY A 310 -0.82 -21.68 -19.82
CA GLY A 310 -1.96 -22.52 -19.42
C GLY A 310 -2.72 -23.08 -20.62
N GLU A 311 -3.48 -24.14 -20.39
CA GLU A 311 -4.33 -24.74 -21.43
C GLU A 311 -5.37 -23.72 -21.92
N GLU A 312 -5.58 -23.68 -23.24
CA GLU A 312 -6.59 -22.84 -23.87
C GLU A 312 -7.99 -23.21 -23.35
N GLY A 313 -8.81 -22.22 -22.96
CA GLY A 313 -10.11 -22.43 -22.29
C GLY A 313 -10.04 -22.35 -20.76
N LEU A 314 -8.91 -22.74 -20.14
CA LEU A 314 -8.69 -22.55 -18.71
C LEU A 314 -8.07 -21.18 -18.42
N ARG A 315 -7.02 -20.80 -19.16
CA ARG A 315 -6.29 -19.54 -18.93
C ARG A 315 -7.13 -18.27 -19.12
N ASP A 316 -8.20 -18.34 -19.89
CA ASP A 316 -9.11 -17.24 -20.21
C ASP A 316 -10.41 -17.25 -19.37
N SER A 317 -10.52 -18.15 -18.38
CA SER A 317 -11.57 -18.15 -17.37
C SER A 317 -11.16 -17.38 -16.13
N PHE A 318 -12.01 -16.46 -15.64
CA PHE A 318 -11.75 -15.67 -14.45
C PHE A 318 -11.60 -16.52 -13.18
N SER A 319 -12.31 -17.65 -13.08
CA SER A 319 -12.18 -18.55 -11.92
C SER A 319 -10.75 -19.09 -11.81
N PHE A 320 -10.18 -19.52 -12.93
CA PHE A 320 -8.79 -19.96 -12.98
C PHE A 320 -7.82 -18.79 -12.78
N TRP A 321 -7.98 -17.69 -13.52
CA TRP A 321 -7.14 -16.50 -13.41
C TRP A 321 -7.08 -15.98 -11.98
N SER A 322 -8.22 -15.79 -11.34
CA SER A 322 -8.29 -15.17 -10.01
C SER A 322 -7.52 -15.99 -8.97
N ASN A 323 -7.67 -17.31 -8.99
CA ASN A 323 -6.92 -18.22 -8.13
C ASN A 323 -5.42 -18.22 -8.46
N TYR A 324 -5.08 -18.24 -9.74
CA TYR A 324 -3.69 -18.31 -10.23
C TYR A 324 -2.91 -17.03 -9.94
N GLU A 325 -3.53 -15.86 -10.13
CA GLU A 325 -2.97 -14.55 -9.80
C GLU A 325 -2.77 -14.41 -8.28
N GLU A 326 -3.84 -14.64 -7.50
CA GLU A 326 -3.83 -14.41 -6.05
C GLU A 326 -2.79 -15.29 -5.35
N ARG A 327 -2.75 -16.59 -5.70
CA ARG A 327 -1.82 -17.57 -5.12
C ARG A 327 -0.41 -17.49 -5.68
N GLY A 328 -0.27 -16.91 -6.87
CA GLY A 328 1.00 -16.75 -7.56
C GLY A 328 1.68 -15.45 -7.28
N SER A 329 1.36 -14.49 -8.14
CA SER A 329 2.07 -13.22 -8.25
C SER A 329 1.83 -12.36 -7.00
N HIS A 330 0.59 -12.29 -6.54
CA HIS A 330 0.20 -11.57 -5.33
C HIS A 330 0.84 -12.17 -4.07
N ASN A 331 0.60 -13.45 -3.78
CA ASN A 331 1.19 -14.11 -2.61
C ASN A 331 2.71 -14.13 -2.67
N GLY A 332 3.31 -14.36 -3.85
CA GLY A 332 4.75 -14.28 -4.05
C GLY A 332 5.33 -12.89 -3.81
N GLY A 333 4.63 -11.83 -4.26
CA GLY A 333 4.97 -10.44 -4.00
C GLY A 333 4.97 -10.12 -2.51
N HIS A 334 3.97 -10.59 -1.77
CA HIS A 334 3.95 -10.46 -0.31
C HIS A 334 5.07 -11.28 0.37
N LEU A 335 5.24 -12.56 0.01
CA LEU A 335 6.21 -13.48 0.62
C LEU A 335 7.67 -13.07 0.38
N THR A 336 7.90 -12.18 -0.59
CA THR A 336 9.19 -11.48 -0.78
C THR A 336 9.63 -10.72 0.46
N PHE A 337 8.71 -10.37 1.36
CA PHE A 337 9.01 -9.57 2.54
C PHE A 337 8.67 -10.26 3.86
N THR A 338 8.99 -9.58 4.96
CA THR A 338 8.61 -9.88 6.34
C THR A 338 7.85 -8.70 6.97
N GLY A 339 7.48 -8.80 8.25
CA GLY A 339 6.83 -7.71 8.97
C GLY A 339 5.35 -7.50 8.58
N HIS A 340 4.91 -6.26 8.53
CA HIS A 340 3.50 -5.93 8.36
C HIS A 340 2.95 -6.38 7.02
N ILE A 341 3.73 -6.24 5.94
CA ILE A 341 3.28 -6.55 4.58
C ILE A 341 2.91 -8.04 4.40
N VAL A 342 3.38 -8.98 5.24
CA VAL A 342 2.95 -10.40 5.18
C VAL A 342 1.77 -10.75 6.09
N ASN A 343 1.26 -9.78 6.85
CA ASN A 343 0.15 -9.99 7.78
C ASN A 343 -1.14 -9.37 7.23
N VAL A 344 -2.13 -10.19 6.86
CA VAL A 344 -3.42 -9.75 6.27
C VAL A 344 -4.12 -8.67 7.09
N GLY A 345 -3.97 -8.66 8.42
CA GLY A 345 -4.65 -7.67 9.26
C GLY A 345 -3.92 -6.34 9.41
N LYS A 346 -2.67 -6.26 8.95
CA LYS A 346 -1.76 -5.13 9.18
C LYS A 346 -1.08 -4.65 7.91
N ASP A 347 -1.11 -5.40 6.81
CA ASP A 347 -0.39 -5.07 5.59
C ASP A 347 -0.70 -3.71 4.94
N PRO A 348 -1.91 -3.12 5.01
CA PRO A 348 -2.17 -1.82 4.37
C PRO A 348 -1.58 -0.65 5.17
N VAL A 349 -0.97 -0.89 6.34
CA VAL A 349 -0.19 0.15 7.03
C VAL A 349 1.09 0.49 6.27
N ASP A 350 1.59 -0.40 5.42
CA ASP A 350 2.73 -0.12 4.56
C ASP A 350 2.23 0.43 3.21
N PRO A 351 2.65 1.63 2.76
CA PRO A 351 2.24 2.14 1.45
C PRO A 351 2.64 1.22 0.28
N LEU A 352 3.63 0.34 0.46
CA LEU A 352 3.96 -0.71 -0.52
C LEU A 352 2.76 -1.59 -0.85
N PHE A 353 1.87 -1.85 0.12
CA PHE A 353 0.64 -2.62 -0.09
C PHE A 353 -0.15 -2.11 -1.28
N PHE A 354 -0.38 -0.79 -1.33
CA PHE A 354 -1.20 -0.18 -2.38
C PHE A 354 -0.50 -0.21 -3.74
N MET A 355 0.84 -0.16 -3.78
CA MET A 355 1.59 -0.32 -5.03
C MET A 355 1.54 -1.73 -5.58
N MET A 356 1.68 -2.70 -4.68
CA MET A 356 1.58 -4.12 -5.00
C MET A 356 0.16 -4.48 -5.47
N HIS A 357 -0.86 -4.05 -4.73
CA HIS A 357 -2.26 -4.28 -5.13
C HIS A 357 -2.67 -3.47 -6.36
N SER A 358 -2.07 -2.31 -6.61
CA SER A 358 -2.24 -1.63 -7.89
C SER A 358 -1.64 -2.43 -9.05
N ASN A 359 -0.61 -3.25 -8.83
CA ASN A 359 -0.12 -4.17 -9.85
C ASN A 359 -1.04 -5.39 -9.99
N VAL A 360 -1.58 -5.95 -8.91
CA VAL A 360 -2.64 -6.98 -8.97
C VAL A 360 -3.83 -6.52 -9.82
N ASP A 361 -4.31 -5.30 -9.56
CA ASP A 361 -5.41 -4.72 -10.32
C ASP A 361 -5.04 -4.45 -11.79
N ARG A 362 -3.81 -3.99 -12.04
CA ARG A 362 -3.26 -3.82 -13.40
C ARG A 362 -3.18 -5.15 -14.14
N LEU A 363 -2.70 -6.22 -13.50
CA LEU A 363 -2.61 -7.56 -14.07
C LEU A 363 -4.00 -8.08 -14.45
N TRP A 364 -5.01 -7.86 -13.61
CA TRP A 364 -6.39 -8.18 -13.96
C TRP A 364 -6.88 -7.37 -15.16
N ALA A 365 -6.68 -6.06 -15.18
CA ALA A 365 -7.03 -5.21 -16.31
C ALA A 365 -6.33 -5.64 -17.62
N LEU A 366 -5.06 -6.06 -17.54
CA LEU A 366 -4.31 -6.63 -18.67
C LEU A 366 -4.89 -7.96 -19.14
N TRP A 367 -5.19 -8.87 -18.22
CA TRP A 367 -5.83 -10.15 -18.55
C TRP A 367 -7.20 -9.92 -19.20
N GLN A 368 -8.00 -8.98 -18.69
CA GLN A 368 -9.29 -8.60 -19.29
C GLN A 368 -9.11 -8.09 -20.72
N GLN A 369 -8.09 -7.25 -20.97
CA GLN A 369 -7.76 -6.74 -22.29
C GLN A 369 -7.31 -7.86 -23.25
N VAL A 370 -6.42 -8.75 -22.79
CA VAL A 370 -5.87 -9.85 -23.60
C VAL A 370 -6.94 -10.87 -23.96
N ASN A 371 -7.88 -11.17 -23.05
CA ASN A 371 -8.90 -12.19 -23.23
C ASN A 371 -10.31 -11.65 -23.55
N ASN A 372 -10.46 -10.33 -23.70
CA ASN A 372 -11.74 -9.65 -23.93
C ASN A 372 -12.81 -9.95 -22.86
N ARG A 373 -12.42 -9.92 -21.58
CA ARG A 373 -13.24 -10.31 -20.42
C ARG A 373 -13.83 -9.11 -19.68
N PHE A 374 -14.79 -8.44 -20.32
CA PHE A 374 -15.50 -7.28 -19.77
C PHE A 374 -16.99 -7.55 -19.50
N ASN A 375 -17.58 -8.55 -20.16
CA ASN A 375 -19.01 -8.84 -20.08
C ASN A 375 -19.30 -9.74 -18.87
N VAL A 376 -19.71 -9.15 -17.77
CA VAL A 376 -20.09 -9.83 -16.52
C VAL A 376 -21.19 -10.91 -16.67
N ASN A 377 -21.96 -10.92 -17.77
CA ASN A 377 -22.95 -11.96 -18.00
C ASN A 377 -22.32 -13.27 -18.54
N GLU A 378 -21.03 -13.26 -18.88
CA GLU A 378 -20.26 -14.44 -19.28
C GLU A 378 -19.55 -15.05 -18.06
N ILE A 379 -19.67 -16.38 -17.91
CA ILE A 379 -19.12 -17.10 -16.77
C ILE A 379 -17.59 -17.08 -16.76
N GLU A 380 -16.98 -17.01 -17.95
CA GLU A 380 -15.54 -16.87 -18.15
C GLU A 380 -15.03 -15.48 -17.75
N THR A 381 -15.89 -14.45 -17.77
CA THR A 381 -15.55 -13.12 -17.24
C THR A 381 -15.75 -13.05 -15.73
N TYR A 382 -16.83 -13.65 -15.23
CA TYR A 382 -17.09 -13.74 -13.79
C TYR A 382 -18.02 -14.92 -13.49
N PRO A 383 -17.63 -15.88 -12.62
CA PRO A 383 -18.33 -17.15 -12.46
C PRO A 383 -19.70 -17.06 -11.76
N HIS A 384 -20.01 -15.90 -11.18
CA HIS A 384 -21.18 -15.69 -10.32
C HIS A 384 -22.00 -14.46 -10.76
N PRO A 385 -22.68 -14.50 -11.92
CA PRO A 385 -23.29 -13.31 -12.53
C PRO A 385 -24.58 -12.80 -11.87
N GLY A 386 -25.20 -13.52 -10.93
CA GLY A 386 -26.50 -13.14 -10.34
C GLY A 386 -26.56 -13.25 -8.82
N LYS A 387 -27.32 -12.38 -8.16
CA LYS A 387 -27.40 -12.23 -6.68
C LYS A 387 -27.79 -13.53 -5.95
N TYR A 388 -28.97 -14.10 -6.22
CA TYR A 388 -29.45 -15.35 -5.61
C TYR A 388 -30.43 -16.14 -6.52
N SER A 389 -30.11 -17.43 -6.71
CA SER A 389 -30.73 -18.48 -7.56
C SER A 389 -30.71 -18.28 -9.08
N GLY A 390 -30.19 -19.28 -9.81
CA GLY A 390 -30.41 -19.47 -11.25
C GLY A 390 -29.19 -19.61 -12.17
N LEU A 391 -27.97 -19.22 -11.77
CA LEU A 391 -26.76 -19.35 -12.62
C LEU A 391 -25.52 -19.53 -11.73
N ARG A 392 -24.98 -20.75 -11.60
CA ARG A 392 -23.80 -21.00 -10.75
C ARG A 392 -22.85 -22.06 -11.35
N GLY A 393 -21.59 -21.66 -11.51
CA GLY A 393 -20.48 -22.41 -12.11
C GLY A 393 -19.94 -23.57 -11.27
N GLN A 394 -19.08 -24.37 -11.90
CA GLN A 394 -18.47 -25.59 -11.35
C GLN A 394 -17.43 -25.31 -10.26
N ASP A 395 -17.43 -26.23 -9.29
CA ASP A 395 -16.40 -26.60 -8.32
C ASP A 395 -15.77 -25.53 -7.43
N TRP A 396 -16.24 -25.49 -6.17
CA TRP A 396 -15.31 -25.34 -5.04
C TRP A 396 -15.79 -25.95 -3.70
N ALA A 397 -16.82 -26.81 -3.67
CA ALA A 397 -17.11 -27.63 -2.47
C ALA A 397 -17.66 -29.01 -2.85
N LYS A 398 -17.09 -30.05 -2.23
CA LYS A 398 -17.42 -31.48 -2.41
C LYS A 398 -18.82 -31.89 -1.91
N ASP A 399 -19.81 -30.98 -1.91
CA ASP A 399 -21.14 -31.24 -1.37
C ASP A 399 -22.23 -31.32 -2.45
N LYS A 400 -23.23 -32.16 -2.15
CA LYS A 400 -24.34 -32.61 -3.02
C LYS A 400 -24.80 -31.59 -4.06
N LYS A 401 -24.79 -32.03 -5.32
CA LYS A 401 -25.69 -31.49 -6.35
C LYS A 401 -27.14 -31.61 -5.86
N LEU A 402 -27.90 -30.54 -6.00
CA LEU A 402 -29.35 -30.52 -5.91
C LEU A 402 -29.94 -31.33 -7.08
N GLU A 403 -31.22 -31.72 -6.99
CA GLU A 403 -31.90 -32.58 -7.98
C GLU A 403 -31.93 -32.00 -9.40
N ASP A 404 -31.71 -30.69 -9.53
CA ASP A 404 -31.62 -29.96 -10.79
C ASP A 404 -30.19 -29.92 -11.39
N GLY A 405 -29.21 -30.53 -10.71
CA GLY A 405 -27.82 -30.64 -11.15
C GLY A 405 -26.88 -29.54 -10.65
N PHE A 406 -27.35 -28.62 -9.79
CA PHE A 406 -26.58 -27.45 -9.32
C PHE A 406 -26.10 -27.57 -7.86
N TYR A 407 -25.06 -26.82 -7.48
CA TYR A 407 -24.50 -26.86 -6.12
C TYR A 407 -25.25 -25.91 -5.15
N TYR A 408 -25.42 -26.34 -3.89
CA TYR A 408 -25.84 -25.45 -2.80
C TYR A 408 -24.72 -24.46 -2.50
N VAL A 409 -25.05 -23.17 -2.34
CA VAL A 409 -24.06 -22.11 -2.08
C VAL A 409 -24.48 -21.48 -0.76
N GLY A 410 -23.64 -21.69 0.26
CA GLY A 410 -23.97 -21.43 1.65
C GLY A 410 -23.97 -19.95 1.99
N GLU A 411 -24.20 -19.64 3.27
CA GLU A 411 -24.09 -18.28 3.82
C GLU A 411 -22.66 -17.71 3.68
N ASP A 412 -21.65 -18.55 3.42
CA ASP A 412 -20.24 -18.18 3.28
C ASP A 412 -19.86 -17.52 1.93
N ASP A 413 -20.82 -17.24 1.04
CA ASP A 413 -20.59 -16.75 -0.33
C ASP A 413 -21.19 -15.39 -0.66
N ILE A 414 -21.70 -14.72 0.35
CA ILE A 414 -22.09 -13.31 0.28
C ILE A 414 -20.87 -12.48 -0.14
N GLY A 415 -21.06 -11.52 -1.05
CA GLY A 415 -20.00 -10.66 -1.58
C GLY A 415 -19.29 -11.19 -2.82
N ASN A 416 -19.61 -12.42 -3.25
CA ASN A 416 -18.98 -13.08 -4.41
C ASN A 416 -19.84 -13.02 -5.68
N PHE A 417 -21.08 -12.54 -5.63
CA PHE A 417 -21.92 -12.40 -6.83
C PHE A 417 -21.77 -11.02 -7.46
N ALA A 418 -21.94 -10.91 -8.77
CA ALA A 418 -21.81 -9.66 -9.51
C ALA A 418 -22.73 -8.55 -8.95
N GLU A 419 -23.93 -8.87 -8.49
CA GLU A 419 -24.86 -7.90 -7.90
C GLU A 419 -24.62 -7.63 -6.40
N ASP A 420 -23.68 -8.32 -5.78
CA ASP A 420 -23.41 -8.11 -4.37
C ASP A 420 -22.70 -6.79 -4.15
N THR A 421 -23.06 -6.13 -3.06
CA THR A 421 -22.36 -4.93 -2.62
C THR A 421 -21.05 -5.32 -1.96
N LEU A 422 -19.97 -4.65 -2.33
CA LEU A 422 -18.65 -4.84 -1.76
C LEU A 422 -18.63 -4.28 -0.34
N TRP A 423 -18.42 -5.13 0.66
CA TRP A 423 -18.14 -4.66 2.03
C TRP A 423 -16.84 -3.82 2.02
N PRO A 424 -16.65 -2.79 2.86
CA PRO A 424 -17.60 -2.15 3.76
C PRO A 424 -18.47 -1.06 3.10
N TRP A 425 -18.54 -1.01 1.76
CA TRP A 425 -19.14 0.07 0.97
C TRP A 425 -20.62 -0.12 0.63
N GLY A 426 -21.44 -0.65 1.56
CA GLY A 426 -22.87 -0.85 1.31
C GLY A 426 -23.70 -1.30 2.51
N TYR A 427 -24.96 -0.85 2.55
CA TYR A 427 -25.97 -1.17 3.57
C TYR A 427 -26.84 -2.39 3.18
N ASP A 428 -26.24 -3.56 2.93
CA ASP A 428 -27.03 -4.80 2.81
C ASP A 428 -27.20 -5.44 4.20
N PHE A 429 -28.25 -5.04 4.92
CA PHE A 429 -28.60 -5.50 6.26
C PHE A 429 -29.27 -6.89 6.29
N GLU A 430 -29.66 -7.45 5.14
CA GLU A 430 -30.34 -8.75 5.09
C GLU A 430 -29.38 -9.93 5.31
N LEU A 431 -28.07 -9.67 5.38
CA LEU A 431 -27.03 -10.68 5.31
C LEU A 431 -26.00 -10.52 6.44
N SER A 432 -25.67 -11.63 7.11
CA SER A 432 -24.67 -11.70 8.18
C SER A 432 -23.24 -11.66 7.61
N ARG A 433 -22.83 -10.50 7.08
CA ARG A 433 -21.40 -10.24 6.76
C ARG A 433 -20.53 -10.46 8.00
N PRO A 434 -19.26 -10.89 7.87
CA PRO A 434 -18.36 -11.22 8.97
C PRO A 434 -18.53 -10.25 10.14
N MET A 435 -19.27 -10.70 11.14
CA MET A 435 -19.30 -10.01 12.41
C MET A 435 -17.98 -10.35 13.07
N ARG A 436 -17.12 -9.35 13.23
CA ARG A 436 -15.88 -9.47 14.00
C ARG A 436 -16.22 -10.14 15.34
N LYS A 437 -15.70 -11.34 15.57
CA LYS A 437 -15.80 -12.05 16.84
C LYS A 437 -14.54 -11.72 17.63
N TRP A 438 -14.62 -10.71 18.47
CA TRP A 438 -13.56 -10.39 19.42
C TRP A 438 -13.85 -11.13 20.73
N GLU A 439 -12.93 -11.97 21.21
CA GLU A 439 -13.03 -12.49 22.58
C GLU A 439 -12.56 -11.39 23.54
N THR A 440 -13.47 -10.80 24.32
CA THR A 440 -13.21 -9.69 25.25
C THR A 440 -12.53 -10.12 26.55
N LYS A 441 -11.75 -11.22 26.56
CA LYS A 441 -11.07 -11.67 27.78
C LYS A 441 -10.19 -10.56 28.39
N ASP A 442 -9.65 -9.69 27.56
CA ASP A 442 -8.79 -8.56 27.98
C ASP A 442 -9.51 -7.41 28.69
N LEU A 443 -10.85 -7.45 28.82
CA LEU A 443 -11.65 -6.45 29.54
C LEU A 443 -12.36 -7.01 30.78
N GLY A 444 -12.07 -8.26 31.18
CA GLY A 444 -12.58 -8.82 32.44
C GLY A 444 -14.07 -9.17 32.46
N GLY A 445 -14.72 -9.34 31.29
CA GLY A 445 -16.10 -9.79 31.18
C GLY A 445 -16.22 -11.16 30.50
N ASP A 446 -17.02 -12.06 31.06
CA ASP A 446 -17.28 -13.43 30.56
C ASP A 446 -18.23 -13.50 29.35
N GLU A 447 -18.55 -12.36 28.71
CA GLU A 447 -19.52 -12.32 27.62
C GLU A 447 -18.88 -12.37 26.23
N LYS A 448 -19.39 -13.24 25.36
CA LYS A 448 -19.05 -13.28 23.93
C LYS A 448 -19.66 -12.06 23.22
N GLY A 449 -18.93 -10.96 23.15
CA GLY A 449 -19.35 -9.76 22.41
C GLY A 449 -19.32 -9.95 20.88
N LYS A 450 -20.29 -9.36 20.18
CA LYS A 450 -20.26 -9.15 18.72
C LYS A 450 -19.70 -7.76 18.44
N VAL A 451 -18.63 -7.63 17.67
CA VAL A 451 -18.11 -6.30 17.31
C VAL A 451 -18.88 -5.77 16.09
N PRO A 452 -19.21 -4.46 16.07
CA PRO A 452 -19.99 -3.82 15.01
C PRO A 452 -19.39 -3.94 13.61
N GLN A 453 -20.29 -3.98 12.62
CA GLN A 453 -19.96 -3.90 11.21
C GLN A 453 -19.37 -2.51 10.90
N ILE A 454 -18.16 -2.46 10.32
CA ILE A 454 -17.67 -1.26 9.66
C ILE A 454 -18.49 -1.13 8.39
N ASN A 455 -19.36 -0.13 8.35
CA ASN A 455 -20.15 0.20 7.18
C ASN A 455 -19.94 1.69 6.91
N ILE A 456 -19.33 1.98 5.77
CA ILE A 456 -18.89 3.32 5.43
C ILE A 456 -19.34 3.66 4.02
N LYS A 457 -19.57 4.95 3.81
CA LYS A 457 -19.87 5.45 2.48
C LYS A 457 -18.61 5.45 1.62
N PHE A 458 -18.70 4.90 0.40
CA PHE A 458 -17.64 5.05 -0.60
C PHE A 458 -17.41 6.55 -0.89
N PRO A 459 -16.16 7.04 -0.90
CA PRO A 459 -15.89 8.44 -1.16
C PRO A 459 -16.42 8.89 -2.52
N ASN A 460 -17.07 10.05 -2.55
CA ASN A 460 -17.43 10.68 -3.82
C ASN A 460 -16.16 11.17 -4.53
N SER A 461 -16.16 11.12 -5.86
CA SER A 461 -15.11 11.70 -6.70
C SER A 461 -15.69 12.68 -7.73
N PRO A 462 -15.03 13.82 -8.00
CA PRO A 462 -15.41 14.73 -9.08
C PRO A 462 -15.35 14.11 -10.49
N THR A 463 -14.62 13.01 -10.69
CA THR A 463 -14.31 12.46 -12.03
C THR A 463 -14.92 11.11 -12.35
N SER A 464 -15.64 10.53 -11.40
CA SER A 464 -16.46 9.35 -11.62
C SER A 464 -17.80 9.55 -10.94
N ARG A 465 -18.87 9.63 -11.72
CA ARG A 465 -20.22 9.45 -11.17
C ARG A 465 -20.43 7.96 -11.02
N TYR A 466 -20.10 7.44 -9.83
CA TYR A 466 -20.52 6.09 -9.49
C TYR A 466 -22.07 6.05 -9.60
N PRO A 467 -22.65 5.06 -10.30
CA PRO A 467 -24.03 5.12 -10.75
C PRO A 467 -25.00 5.38 -9.59
N TYR A 468 -25.72 6.50 -9.70
CA TYR A 468 -26.87 6.88 -8.89
C TYR A 468 -28.14 6.30 -9.55
N PRO A 469 -29.22 5.89 -8.83
CA PRO A 469 -29.44 5.93 -7.39
C PRO A 469 -29.58 4.51 -6.80
N TYR A 470 -28.48 3.89 -6.37
CA TYR A 470 -28.51 2.89 -5.29
C TYR A 470 -27.19 3.02 -4.52
N ASP A 471 -27.27 3.24 -3.22
CA ASP A 471 -26.19 3.74 -2.35
C ASP A 471 -25.05 2.75 -2.04
N ALA A 472 -24.67 1.84 -2.95
CA ALA A 472 -23.67 0.82 -2.64
C ALA A 472 -22.84 0.34 -3.84
N LEU A 473 -21.53 0.25 -3.63
CA LEU A 473 -20.56 -0.25 -4.62
C LEU A 473 -20.77 -1.75 -4.85
N THR A 474 -20.94 -2.25 -6.08
CA THR A 474 -21.10 -3.69 -6.39
C THR A 474 -19.92 -4.31 -7.13
N VAL A 475 -19.79 -5.64 -7.06
CA VAL A 475 -18.80 -6.40 -7.85
C VAL A 475 -18.93 -6.11 -9.36
N ARG A 476 -20.17 -6.09 -9.90
CA ARG A 476 -20.44 -5.83 -11.32
C ARG A 476 -19.80 -4.52 -11.77
N SER A 477 -19.93 -3.50 -10.94
CA SER A 477 -19.46 -2.16 -11.27
C SER A 477 -17.94 -2.05 -11.39
N THR A 478 -17.18 -2.99 -10.83
CA THR A 478 -15.72 -2.99 -10.86
C THR A 478 -15.14 -3.79 -12.01
N ILE A 479 -15.94 -4.57 -12.73
CA ILE A 479 -15.46 -5.42 -13.82
C ILE A 479 -15.10 -4.57 -15.04
N ASP A 480 -16.01 -3.73 -15.53
CA ASP A 480 -15.79 -2.87 -16.70
C ASP A 480 -15.28 -1.47 -16.30
N TYR A 481 -14.08 -1.41 -15.71
CA TYR A 481 -13.56 -0.17 -15.10
C TYR A 481 -13.39 1.00 -16.08
N GLN A 482 -13.12 0.69 -17.36
CA GLN A 482 -13.04 1.66 -18.45
C GLN A 482 -14.41 1.95 -19.09
N GLY A 483 -15.47 1.24 -18.69
CA GLY A 483 -16.81 1.41 -19.25
C GLY A 483 -16.92 1.04 -20.73
N LYS A 484 -16.15 0.07 -21.23
CA LYS A 484 -16.12 -0.38 -22.65
C LYS A 484 -17.46 -0.89 -23.15
N LEU A 485 -18.25 -1.52 -22.27
CA LEU A 485 -19.58 -2.04 -22.58
C LEU A 485 -20.68 -1.05 -22.19
N SER A 486 -20.37 -0.06 -21.35
CA SER A 486 -21.33 0.95 -20.88
C SER A 486 -21.55 2.04 -21.93
N LYS A 487 -22.82 2.37 -22.21
CA LYS A 487 -23.15 3.55 -23.04
C LYS A 487 -22.83 4.81 -22.26
N ASN A 488 -22.26 5.83 -22.92
CA ASN A 488 -21.92 7.13 -22.31
C ASN A 488 -21.01 7.07 -21.07
N ASN A 489 -20.23 6.00 -20.88
CA ASN A 489 -19.33 5.79 -19.74
C ASN A 489 -20.01 5.78 -18.36
N GLU A 490 -21.25 5.29 -18.27
CA GLU A 490 -21.99 5.22 -17.00
C GLU A 490 -21.31 4.35 -15.92
N ALA A 491 -20.40 3.44 -16.30
CA ALA A 491 -19.66 2.57 -15.39
C ALA A 491 -18.17 2.91 -15.24
N HIS A 492 -17.68 3.97 -15.91
CA HIS A 492 -16.26 4.33 -15.87
C HIS A 492 -15.82 4.78 -14.46
N GLN A 493 -14.68 4.26 -14.00
CA GLN A 493 -14.22 4.42 -12.62
C GLN A 493 -13.19 5.55 -12.41
N GLY A 494 -12.82 6.28 -13.46
CA GLY A 494 -12.00 7.50 -13.33
C GLY A 494 -10.51 7.24 -13.11
N PHE A 495 -9.98 6.11 -13.58
CA PHE A 495 -8.55 5.77 -13.55
C PHE A 495 -8.16 4.88 -14.73
N ASP A 496 -6.88 4.92 -15.10
CA ASP A 496 -6.28 4.11 -16.17
C ASP A 496 -4.82 3.80 -15.82
N TYR A 497 -4.23 2.84 -16.52
CA TYR A 497 -2.83 2.45 -16.42
C TYR A 497 -2.02 2.96 -17.63
N ASP A 498 -0.77 3.36 -17.40
CA ASP A 498 0.12 3.87 -18.45
C ASP A 498 0.39 2.88 -19.60
N ASP A 499 0.13 1.59 -19.39
CA ASP A 499 0.35 0.53 -20.36
C ASP A 499 -0.90 -0.30 -20.75
N ILE A 500 -2.10 0.18 -20.39
CA ILE A 500 -3.38 -0.45 -20.78
C ILE A 500 -4.22 0.54 -21.61
N PRO A 501 -4.21 0.44 -22.96
CA PRO A 501 -4.92 1.37 -23.83
C PRO A 501 -6.44 1.11 -23.87
N TYR A 502 -7.23 2.19 -24.00
CA TYR A 502 -8.68 2.10 -24.22
C TYR A 502 -9.05 1.69 -25.65
N PHE A 503 -8.57 2.44 -26.65
CA PHE A 503 -8.99 2.38 -28.08
C PHE A 503 -8.37 1.26 -28.91
N ASP A 504 -7.60 0.34 -28.30
CA ASP A 504 -6.88 -0.67 -29.07
C ASP A 504 -7.14 -2.08 -28.54
N SER A 505 -8.27 -2.67 -28.93
CA SER A 505 -8.58 -4.07 -28.63
C SER A 505 -7.71 -5.06 -29.41
N ASN A 506 -7.02 -4.61 -30.47
CA ASN A 506 -6.20 -5.46 -31.34
C ASN A 506 -4.70 -5.37 -31.02
N LYS A 507 -4.21 -4.26 -30.47
CA LYS A 507 -2.93 -4.23 -29.73
C LYS A 507 -3.16 -4.75 -28.33
N LYS A 508 -3.25 -6.07 -28.23
CA LYS A 508 -3.01 -6.74 -26.97
C LYS A 508 -1.60 -6.36 -26.51
N PRO A 509 -1.41 -5.87 -25.27
CA PRO A 509 -0.08 -5.58 -24.72
C PRO A 509 0.87 -6.78 -24.87
N TYR A 510 0.28 -7.98 -24.83
CA TYR A 510 0.94 -9.24 -25.12
C TYR A 510 0.25 -9.98 -26.27
N VAL A 511 1.05 -10.46 -27.22
CA VAL A 511 0.64 -11.57 -28.08
C VAL A 511 1.02 -12.85 -27.34
N CYS A 512 0.03 -13.69 -27.03
CA CYS A 512 0.28 -14.98 -26.39
C CYS A 512 0.81 -15.98 -27.42
N ASP A 513 2.11 -15.88 -27.69
CA ASP A 513 2.92 -16.75 -28.54
C ASP A 513 3.80 -17.71 -27.72
N VAL A 514 3.60 -17.76 -26.40
CA VAL A 514 4.34 -18.65 -25.51
C VAL A 514 4.00 -20.10 -25.89
N PRO A 515 5.01 -20.96 -26.18
CA PRO A 515 4.77 -22.35 -26.52
C PRO A 515 3.95 -23.04 -25.43
N GLU A 516 2.93 -23.77 -25.84
CA GLU A 516 2.23 -24.70 -24.96
C GLU A 516 3.27 -25.74 -24.49
N PHE A 517 3.59 -25.73 -23.20
CA PHE A 517 4.58 -26.65 -22.64
C PHE A 517 3.91 -27.98 -22.32
N ASP A 518 4.61 -29.10 -22.56
CA ASP A 518 4.13 -30.41 -22.12
C ASP A 518 4.24 -30.51 -20.59
N ARG A 519 3.20 -30.02 -19.91
CA ARG A 519 3.09 -30.02 -18.45
C ARG A 519 3.31 -31.41 -17.89
N LYS A 520 2.82 -32.45 -18.59
CA LYS A 520 2.96 -33.84 -18.15
C LYS A 520 4.41 -34.28 -18.16
N GLU A 521 5.17 -33.97 -19.22
CA GLU A 521 6.61 -34.29 -19.27
C GLU A 521 7.38 -33.62 -18.14
N LEU A 522 7.08 -32.35 -17.82
CA LEU A 522 7.74 -31.63 -16.73
C LEU A 522 7.41 -32.25 -15.37
N VAL A 523 6.14 -32.55 -15.14
CA VAL A 523 5.65 -33.23 -13.92
C VAL A 523 6.35 -34.59 -13.78
N ASP A 524 6.39 -35.39 -14.84
CA ASP A 524 7.04 -36.71 -14.85
C ASP A 524 8.56 -36.60 -14.57
N LYS A 525 9.23 -35.57 -15.08
CA LYS A 525 10.66 -35.31 -14.77
C LYS A 525 10.87 -34.94 -13.31
N PHE A 526 10.04 -34.06 -12.75
CA PHE A 526 10.20 -33.63 -11.36
C PHE A 526 10.06 -34.79 -10.36
N PHE A 527 9.05 -35.65 -10.57
CA PHE A 527 8.78 -36.80 -9.71
C PHE A 527 9.70 -38.01 -9.98
N ASN A 528 10.64 -37.94 -10.93
CA ASN A 528 11.55 -39.04 -11.23
C ASN A 528 12.80 -39.00 -10.34
N GLU A 529 12.78 -39.75 -9.25
CA GLU A 529 13.89 -39.88 -8.29
C GLU A 529 15.20 -40.40 -8.90
N LYS A 530 15.19 -40.95 -10.12
CA LYS A 530 16.41 -41.40 -10.81
C LYS A 530 17.13 -40.28 -11.55
N LEU A 531 16.50 -39.13 -11.75
CA LEU A 531 17.11 -37.97 -12.38
C LEU A 531 17.95 -37.18 -11.38
N ALA A 532 18.95 -36.46 -11.89
CA ALA A 532 19.76 -35.59 -11.05
C ALA A 532 18.90 -34.44 -10.48
N THR A 533 19.18 -34.02 -9.25
CA THR A 533 18.51 -32.91 -8.55
C THR A 533 18.34 -31.68 -9.44
N LYS A 534 19.40 -31.27 -10.14
CA LYS A 534 19.39 -30.13 -11.06
C LYS A 534 18.38 -30.27 -12.20
N GLU A 535 18.21 -31.48 -12.75
CA GLU A 535 17.24 -31.73 -13.82
C GLU A 535 15.80 -31.68 -13.31
N ARG A 536 15.57 -32.25 -12.12
CA ARG A 536 14.26 -32.19 -11.43
C ARG A 536 13.89 -30.75 -11.09
N LEU A 537 14.82 -29.97 -10.51
CA LEU A 537 14.62 -28.55 -10.20
C LEU A 537 14.33 -27.72 -11.45
N LYS A 538 15.06 -27.95 -12.54
CA LYS A 538 14.79 -27.26 -13.82
C LYS A 538 13.39 -27.58 -14.36
N ALA A 539 12.94 -28.83 -14.23
CA ALA A 539 11.57 -29.19 -14.62
C ALA A 539 10.54 -28.49 -13.74
N ALA A 540 10.79 -28.43 -12.42
CA ALA A 540 9.95 -27.70 -11.49
C ALA A 540 9.93 -26.19 -11.75
N ASP A 541 11.03 -25.54 -12.13
CA ASP A 541 11.05 -24.11 -12.46
C ASP A 541 10.06 -23.73 -13.57
N GLU A 542 9.75 -24.66 -14.46
CA GLU A 542 8.76 -24.51 -15.54
C GLU A 542 7.32 -24.86 -15.11
N ILE A 543 7.14 -25.46 -13.92
CA ILE A 543 5.85 -25.75 -13.30
C ILE A 543 5.51 -24.62 -12.33
N PHE A 544 4.30 -24.09 -12.41
CA PHE A 544 3.90 -23.02 -11.49
C PHE A 544 3.35 -23.56 -10.18
N LEU A 545 2.22 -24.26 -10.27
CA LEU A 545 1.60 -25.01 -9.20
C LEU A 545 1.31 -26.41 -9.74
N PHE A 546 1.52 -27.40 -8.88
CA PHE A 546 1.02 -28.73 -9.12
C PHE A 546 -0.52 -28.69 -9.11
N GLY A 547 -1.14 -29.50 -9.97
CA GLY A 547 -2.59 -29.60 -10.05
C GLY A 547 -3.07 -30.54 -8.96
N ASP A 548 -4.38 -30.56 -8.73
CA ASP A 548 -4.98 -31.31 -7.61
C ASP A 548 -4.53 -32.78 -7.52
N VAL A 549 -4.32 -33.42 -8.67
CA VAL A 549 -3.88 -34.82 -8.76
C VAL A 549 -2.43 -35.00 -8.30
N GLU A 550 -1.57 -34.00 -8.51
CA GLU A 550 -0.16 -34.08 -8.14
C GLU A 550 0.12 -33.59 -6.71
N GLN A 551 -0.79 -32.82 -6.10
CA GLN A 551 -0.59 -32.24 -4.76
C GLN A 551 -0.25 -33.28 -3.68
N SER A 552 -0.89 -34.45 -3.70
CA SER A 552 -0.57 -35.52 -2.75
C SER A 552 0.89 -35.99 -2.88
N LYS A 553 1.43 -36.07 -4.10
CA LYS A 553 2.83 -36.46 -4.32
C LYS A 553 3.81 -35.37 -3.90
N VAL A 554 3.44 -34.10 -4.06
CA VAL A 554 4.23 -32.98 -3.54
C VAL A 554 4.34 -33.06 -2.02
N ILE A 555 3.21 -33.34 -1.34
CA ILE A 555 3.17 -33.53 0.12
C ILE A 555 3.98 -34.77 0.54
N GLU A 556 3.94 -35.87 -0.24
CA GLU A 556 4.79 -37.04 -0.01
C GLU A 556 6.29 -36.70 -0.08
N ILE A 557 6.71 -35.92 -1.09
CA ILE A 557 8.08 -35.40 -1.19
C ILE A 557 8.44 -34.56 0.04
N LEU A 558 7.55 -33.66 0.46
CA LEU A 558 7.77 -32.82 1.64
C LEU A 558 7.99 -33.66 2.91
N ASN A 559 7.27 -34.77 3.05
CA ASN A 559 7.39 -35.68 4.19
C ASN A 559 8.57 -36.67 4.09
N ASN A 560 9.23 -36.79 2.93
CA ASN A 560 10.34 -37.72 2.73
C ASN A 560 11.67 -37.16 3.25
N LYS A 561 12.08 -37.57 4.46
CA LYS A 561 13.36 -37.17 5.07
C LYS A 561 14.62 -37.60 4.30
N ASN A 562 14.51 -38.58 3.40
CA ASN A 562 15.63 -39.03 2.57
C ASN A 562 15.73 -38.28 1.25
N GLU A 563 14.76 -37.44 0.91
CA GLU A 563 14.80 -36.60 -0.28
C GLU A 563 15.75 -35.41 -0.06
N GLU A 564 16.35 -34.96 -1.16
CA GLU A 564 17.24 -33.80 -1.16
C GLU A 564 16.53 -32.54 -0.65
N THR A 565 17.19 -31.78 0.23
CA THR A 565 16.61 -30.59 0.87
C THR A 565 16.17 -29.56 -0.17
N GLU A 566 16.93 -29.38 -1.26
CA GLU A 566 16.57 -28.47 -2.36
C GLU A 566 15.26 -28.87 -3.06
N ILE A 567 15.02 -30.17 -3.25
CA ILE A 567 13.78 -30.68 -3.86
C ILE A 567 12.60 -30.44 -2.92
N ARG A 568 12.77 -30.72 -1.62
CA ARG A 568 11.73 -30.46 -0.62
C ARG A 568 11.40 -28.96 -0.52
N LEU A 569 12.41 -28.08 -0.53
CA LEU A 569 12.20 -26.62 -0.58
C LEU A 569 11.47 -26.19 -1.86
N LYS A 570 11.84 -26.75 -3.02
CA LYS A 570 11.16 -26.46 -4.29
C LYS A 570 9.69 -26.90 -4.26
N SER A 571 9.41 -28.10 -3.74
CA SER A 571 8.05 -28.59 -3.49
C SER A 571 7.25 -27.65 -2.60
N LEU A 572 7.87 -27.09 -1.55
CA LEU A 572 7.21 -26.19 -0.61
C LEU A 572 6.82 -24.85 -1.25
N ILE A 573 7.62 -24.35 -2.18
CA ILE A 573 7.28 -23.15 -2.94
C ILE A 573 6.03 -23.40 -3.81
N GLN A 574 5.89 -24.61 -4.37
CA GLN A 574 4.90 -24.94 -5.41
C GLN A 574 3.69 -25.76 -4.92
N VAL A 575 3.66 -26.15 -3.65
CA VAL A 575 2.51 -26.82 -3.04
C VAL A 575 1.32 -25.87 -2.96
N ASP A 576 0.13 -26.39 -3.25
CA ASP A 576 -1.12 -25.70 -2.98
C ASP A 576 -1.35 -25.68 -1.47
N ASP A 577 -1.08 -24.52 -0.88
CA ASP A 577 -1.15 -24.34 0.56
C ASP A 577 -2.58 -24.20 1.10
N SER A 578 -3.60 -24.25 0.22
CA SER A 578 -5.01 -24.35 0.60
C SER A 578 -5.45 -25.78 0.95
N GLN A 579 -4.62 -26.78 0.63
CA GLN A 579 -4.91 -28.19 0.92
C GLN A 579 -4.87 -28.45 2.44
N ILE A 580 -5.83 -29.23 2.94
CA ILE A 580 -5.89 -29.60 4.36
C ILE A 580 -4.70 -30.48 4.75
N ASP A 581 -4.36 -31.45 3.90
CA ASP A 581 -3.28 -32.42 4.15
C ASP A 581 -1.90 -31.73 4.22
N PHE A 582 -1.72 -30.63 3.49
CA PHE A 582 -0.52 -29.81 3.56
C PHE A 582 -0.37 -29.18 4.95
N LEU A 583 -1.43 -28.58 5.51
CA LEU A 583 -1.37 -27.96 6.83
C LEU A 583 -0.97 -28.96 7.91
N ASP A 584 -1.59 -30.14 7.89
CA ASP A 584 -1.34 -31.15 8.93
C ASP A 584 0.10 -31.69 8.82
N SER A 585 0.60 -31.95 7.61
CA SER A 585 2.00 -32.34 7.35
C SER A 585 3.00 -31.25 7.76
N ALA A 586 2.74 -29.99 7.38
CA ALA A 586 3.60 -28.86 7.71
C ALA A 586 3.77 -28.69 9.22
N LEU A 587 2.69 -28.81 9.98
CA LEU A 587 2.71 -28.71 11.44
C LEU A 587 3.54 -29.84 12.08
N GLU A 588 3.52 -31.04 11.51
CA GLU A 588 4.33 -32.17 11.99
C GLU A 588 5.82 -31.93 11.73
N ILE A 589 6.18 -31.49 10.52
CA ILE A 589 7.58 -31.21 10.13
C ILE A 589 8.16 -30.07 10.99
N ILE A 590 7.43 -28.98 11.21
CA ILE A 590 7.92 -27.85 12.03
C ILE A 590 8.21 -28.31 13.47
N ALA A 591 7.38 -29.20 14.03
CA ALA A 591 7.54 -29.71 15.38
C ALA A 591 8.71 -30.69 15.53
N ASP A 592 9.18 -31.30 14.44
CA ASP A 592 10.24 -32.31 14.47
C ASP A 592 11.63 -31.68 14.48
N LYS A 593 12.36 -31.84 15.59
CA LYS A 593 13.73 -31.32 15.75
C LYS A 593 14.77 -32.02 14.87
N SER A 594 14.45 -33.18 14.29
CA SER A 594 15.35 -33.89 13.38
C SER A 594 15.32 -33.34 11.96
N GLU A 595 14.35 -32.48 11.63
CA GLU A 595 14.19 -31.91 10.29
C GLU A 595 15.18 -30.76 10.06
N PRO A 596 15.66 -30.57 8.81
CA PRO A 596 16.53 -29.45 8.47
C PRO A 596 15.92 -28.10 8.84
N ILE A 597 16.74 -27.19 9.35
CA ILE A 597 16.31 -25.86 9.81
C ILE A 597 15.69 -25.08 8.65
N GLU A 598 16.25 -25.22 7.45
CA GLU A 598 15.81 -24.57 6.22
C GLU A 598 14.36 -24.94 5.89
N ILE A 599 14.01 -26.23 6.01
CA ILE A 599 12.65 -26.73 5.76
C ILE A 599 11.69 -26.22 6.84
N ARG A 600 12.07 -26.36 8.11
CA ARG A 600 11.23 -25.93 9.25
C ARG A 600 10.96 -24.42 9.19
N SER A 601 11.99 -23.63 8.90
CA SER A 601 11.91 -22.18 8.80
C SER A 601 11.03 -21.74 7.63
N GLU A 602 11.17 -22.37 6.46
CA GLU A 602 10.36 -22.05 5.29
C GLU A 602 8.89 -22.47 5.48
N LEU A 603 8.64 -23.59 6.18
CA LEU A 603 7.28 -24.01 6.52
C LEU A 603 6.59 -23.03 7.49
N ILE A 604 7.32 -22.47 8.46
CA ILE A 604 6.79 -21.41 9.33
C ILE A 604 6.34 -20.22 8.47
N HIS A 605 7.17 -19.76 7.54
CA HIS A 605 6.82 -18.67 6.62
C HIS A 605 5.62 -19.01 5.74
N LYS A 606 5.61 -20.20 5.14
CA LYS A 606 4.52 -20.66 4.27
C LYS A 606 3.20 -20.72 5.05
N LEU A 607 3.18 -21.29 6.26
CA LEU A 607 1.97 -21.37 7.09
C LEU A 607 1.46 -20.00 7.55
N VAL A 608 2.33 -19.00 7.73
CA VAL A 608 1.88 -17.62 7.96
C VAL A 608 1.14 -17.09 6.73
N GLY A 609 1.65 -17.36 5.52
CA GLY A 609 0.97 -17.05 4.26
C GLY A 609 -0.34 -17.82 4.07
N SER A 610 -0.40 -19.09 4.46
CA SER A 610 -1.62 -19.89 4.34
C SER A 610 -2.78 -19.37 5.20
N LYS A 611 -2.52 -18.49 6.18
CA LYS A 611 -3.58 -17.75 6.89
C LYS A 611 -4.46 -16.93 5.93
N ARG A 612 -3.90 -16.49 4.79
CA ARG A 612 -4.60 -15.69 3.75
C ARG A 612 -5.51 -16.54 2.87
N SER A 613 -5.00 -17.70 2.44
CA SER A 613 -5.59 -18.51 1.36
C SER A 613 -6.25 -19.82 1.83
N ASN A 614 -6.00 -20.29 3.06
CA ASN A 614 -6.46 -21.59 3.55
C ASN A 614 -7.53 -21.49 4.65
N ARG A 615 -8.76 -21.92 4.31
CA ARG A 615 -9.94 -21.86 5.19
C ARG A 615 -9.86 -22.83 6.39
N ALA A 616 -9.12 -23.92 6.27
CA ALA A 616 -8.94 -24.89 7.34
C ALA A 616 -7.93 -24.43 8.41
N PHE A 617 -7.14 -23.37 8.14
CA PHE A 617 -6.16 -22.86 9.10
C PHE A 617 -6.80 -22.50 10.45
N SER A 618 -8.01 -21.93 10.45
CA SER A 618 -8.76 -21.56 11.65
C SER A 618 -8.83 -22.69 12.69
N SER A 619 -9.11 -23.92 12.24
CA SER A 619 -9.21 -25.11 13.08
C SER A 619 -7.85 -25.64 13.57
N ARG A 620 -6.75 -25.33 12.87
CA ARG A 620 -5.37 -25.71 13.21
C ARG A 620 -4.62 -24.63 13.98
N ARG A 621 -5.19 -23.42 14.09
CA ARG A 621 -4.57 -22.23 14.69
C ARG A 621 -3.91 -22.54 16.04
N SER A 622 -4.65 -23.19 16.95
CA SER A 622 -4.12 -23.53 18.28
C SER A 622 -2.88 -24.43 18.22
N LYS A 623 -2.88 -25.45 17.35
CA LYS A 623 -1.73 -26.35 17.15
C LYS A 623 -0.51 -25.58 16.63
N PHE A 624 -0.71 -24.71 15.64
CA PHE A 624 0.37 -23.87 15.09
C PHE A 624 1.01 -22.97 16.16
N PHE A 625 0.20 -22.20 16.89
CA PHE A 625 0.73 -21.33 17.95
C PHE A 625 1.39 -22.10 19.09
N ASN A 626 0.89 -23.30 19.45
CA ASN A 626 1.55 -24.17 20.42
C ASN A 626 2.95 -24.63 19.95
N ILE A 627 3.12 -24.95 18.67
CA ILE A 627 4.44 -25.28 18.12
C ILE A 627 5.38 -24.08 18.22
N LEU A 628 4.92 -22.88 17.82
CA LEU A 628 5.73 -21.66 17.92
C LEU A 628 6.13 -21.35 19.37
N ARG A 629 5.23 -21.51 20.34
CA ARG A 629 5.56 -21.33 21.77
C ARG A 629 6.68 -22.27 22.22
N GLY A 630 6.74 -23.48 21.66
CA GLY A 630 7.84 -24.42 21.90
C GLY A 630 9.19 -23.99 21.32
N LEU A 631 9.19 -23.06 20.35
CA LEU A 631 10.38 -22.57 19.67
C LEU A 631 10.96 -21.30 20.30
N ILE A 632 10.28 -20.58 21.20
CA ILE A 632 10.78 -19.30 21.74
C ILE A 632 12.08 -19.43 22.57
N LYS A 633 12.47 -20.66 22.93
CA LYS A 633 13.74 -21.00 23.62
C LYS A 633 14.60 -22.00 22.83
N ASP A 634 14.34 -22.17 21.53
CA ASP A 634 15.13 -23.08 20.66
C ASP A 634 16.61 -22.66 20.56
N GLU A 635 17.51 -23.62 20.40
CA GLU A 635 18.94 -23.30 20.24
C GLU A 635 19.19 -22.58 18.91
N ASN A 636 18.40 -22.89 17.88
CA ASN A 636 18.47 -22.22 16.59
C ASN A 636 17.82 -20.84 16.65
N GLN A 637 18.64 -19.80 16.46
CA GLN A 637 18.23 -18.41 16.53
C GLN A 637 17.15 -18.04 15.49
N GLN A 638 17.22 -18.60 14.28
CA GLN A 638 16.26 -18.30 13.22
C GLN A 638 14.86 -18.78 13.59
N LEU A 639 14.72 -20.03 14.04
CA LEU A 639 13.44 -20.57 14.48
C LEU A 639 12.89 -19.83 15.72
N ARG A 640 13.76 -19.48 16.68
CA ARG A 640 13.34 -18.67 17.85
C ARG A 640 12.76 -17.33 17.42
N PHE A 641 13.49 -16.59 16.58
CA PHE A 641 13.13 -15.23 16.24
C PHE A 641 11.84 -15.19 15.41
N GLN A 642 11.70 -16.10 14.44
CA GLN A 642 10.45 -16.26 13.69
C GLN A 642 9.27 -16.57 14.62
N ALA A 643 9.46 -17.45 15.60
CA ALA A 643 8.42 -17.76 16.56
C ALA A 643 8.06 -16.56 17.44
N ILE A 644 9.05 -15.83 17.96
CA ILE A 644 8.84 -14.63 18.78
C ILE A 644 8.11 -13.55 17.97
N GLU A 645 8.56 -13.25 16.75
CA GLU A 645 7.92 -12.27 15.86
C GLU A 645 6.46 -12.61 15.61
N ILE A 646 6.17 -13.86 15.22
CA ILE A 646 4.80 -14.28 14.93
C ILE A 646 3.93 -14.25 16.20
N LEU A 647 4.44 -14.72 17.34
CA LEU A 647 3.69 -14.74 18.59
C LEU A 647 3.43 -13.32 19.12
N ALA A 648 4.43 -12.44 19.07
CA ALA A 648 4.34 -11.07 19.55
C ALA A 648 3.33 -10.27 18.72
N ALA A 649 3.37 -10.42 17.40
CA ALA A 649 2.42 -9.79 16.48
C ALA A 649 0.96 -10.23 16.67
N HIS A 650 0.72 -11.33 17.40
CA HIS A 650 -0.60 -11.87 17.76
C HIS A 650 -0.90 -11.77 19.27
N GLU A 651 -0.13 -10.97 20.01
CA GLU A 651 -0.35 -10.67 21.43
C GLU A 651 -0.37 -11.92 22.34
N ASP A 652 0.40 -12.95 21.97
CA ASP A 652 0.42 -14.22 22.71
C ASP A 652 0.94 -14.04 24.14
N GLU A 653 0.15 -14.40 25.15
CA GLU A 653 0.50 -14.17 26.56
C GLU A 653 1.83 -14.82 26.97
N ILE A 654 2.14 -16.01 26.44
CA ILE A 654 3.36 -16.76 26.80
C ILE A 654 4.60 -16.04 26.28
N VAL A 655 4.56 -15.51 25.05
CA VAL A 655 5.72 -14.74 24.55
C VAL A 655 5.85 -13.42 25.29
N GLN A 656 4.74 -12.76 25.64
CA GLN A 656 4.76 -11.48 26.37
C GLN A 656 5.41 -11.67 27.76
N GLU A 657 5.01 -12.70 28.50
CA GLU A 657 5.64 -13.05 29.79
C GLU A 657 7.12 -13.37 29.63
N PHE A 658 7.47 -14.19 28.63
CA PHE A 658 8.86 -14.53 28.32
C PHE A 658 9.71 -13.28 28.05
N LEU A 659 9.23 -12.36 27.22
CA LEU A 659 9.96 -11.13 26.89
C LEU A 659 10.13 -10.21 28.11
N ILE A 660 9.11 -10.11 28.98
CA ILE A 660 9.20 -9.37 30.24
C ILE A 660 10.26 -9.97 31.17
N GLU A 661 10.30 -11.31 31.29
CA GLU A 661 11.30 -12.02 32.09
C GLU A 661 12.72 -11.79 31.57
N GLU A 662 12.93 -11.91 30.26
CA GLU A 662 14.24 -11.69 29.64
C GLU A 662 14.69 -10.23 29.74
N LEU A 663 13.78 -9.26 29.59
CA LEU A 663 14.09 -7.83 29.70
C LEU A 663 14.55 -7.42 31.11
N LYS A 664 14.03 -8.09 32.15
CA LYS A 664 14.43 -7.86 33.55
C LYS A 664 15.82 -8.41 33.90
N LYS A 665 16.38 -9.32 33.10
CA LYS A 665 17.71 -9.88 33.35
C LYS A 665 18.79 -8.85 33.05
N GLU A 666 19.94 -9.01 33.69
CA GLU A 666 21.13 -8.22 33.34
C GLU A 666 21.59 -8.56 31.90
N ARG A 667 21.63 -9.86 31.59
CA ARG A 667 21.91 -10.42 30.26
C ARG A 667 20.96 -11.59 29.97
N SER A 668 20.42 -11.64 28.77
CA SER A 668 19.62 -12.77 28.26
C SER A 668 20.43 -13.59 27.26
N GLU A 669 20.24 -14.90 27.26
CA GLU A 669 20.83 -15.84 26.30
C GLU A 669 19.96 -16.01 25.05
N PHE A 670 18.72 -15.52 25.07
CA PHE A 670 17.74 -15.78 24.01
C PHE A 670 17.41 -14.56 23.14
N ILE A 671 17.38 -13.37 23.74
CA ILE A 671 16.94 -12.14 23.05
C ILE A 671 17.62 -10.90 23.63
N SER A 672 17.98 -9.94 22.79
CA SER A 672 18.56 -8.67 23.26
C SER A 672 17.50 -7.80 23.98
N LYS A 673 17.91 -6.90 24.87
CA LYS A 673 16.98 -5.95 25.51
C LYS A 673 16.26 -5.05 24.50
N PRO A 674 16.95 -4.47 23.49
CA PRO A 674 16.26 -3.71 22.45
C PRO A 674 15.21 -4.53 21.71
N ASP A 675 15.48 -5.79 21.38
CA ASP A 675 14.51 -6.66 20.70
C ASP A 675 13.33 -7.05 21.61
N ALA A 676 13.58 -7.29 22.89
CA ALA A 676 12.51 -7.57 23.83
C ALA A 676 11.56 -6.37 23.96
N ILE A 677 12.09 -5.15 24.06
CA ILE A 677 11.29 -3.92 24.05
C ILE A 677 10.56 -3.77 22.72
N PHE A 678 11.26 -4.02 21.60
CA PHE A 678 10.72 -3.93 20.25
C PHE A 678 9.48 -4.80 20.05
N PHE A 679 9.48 -6.04 20.54
CA PHE A 679 8.32 -6.93 20.42
C PHE A 679 7.22 -6.60 21.45
N LEU A 680 7.59 -6.19 22.66
CA LEU A 680 6.61 -5.82 23.70
C LEU A 680 5.85 -4.53 23.37
N ARG A 681 6.46 -3.60 22.62
CA ARG A 681 5.81 -2.33 22.25
C ARG A 681 4.80 -2.48 21.13
N GLU A 682 4.80 -3.55 20.32
CA GLU A 682 3.80 -3.74 19.25
C GLU A 682 2.36 -3.80 19.78
N SER A 683 2.18 -4.11 21.07
CA SER A 683 0.89 -4.08 21.76
C SER A 683 1.14 -3.80 23.25
N PRO A 684 1.43 -2.53 23.61
CA PRO A 684 1.96 -2.20 24.92
C PRO A 684 0.85 -2.26 25.97
N LYS A 685 1.10 -3.01 27.05
CA LYS A 685 0.25 -3.04 28.25
C LYS A 685 0.82 -2.08 29.31
N PRO A 686 0.01 -1.60 30.28
CA PRO A 686 0.50 -0.68 31.33
C PRO A 686 1.75 -1.20 32.07
N GLN A 687 1.86 -2.51 32.29
CA GLN A 687 3.06 -3.09 32.90
C GLN A 687 4.31 -3.05 32.00
N HIS A 688 4.16 -3.06 30.67
CA HIS A 688 5.28 -2.92 29.74
C HIS A 688 5.82 -1.49 29.79
N VAL A 689 4.93 -0.49 29.79
CA VAL A 689 5.27 0.94 29.88
C VAL A 689 6.07 1.24 31.15
N ALA A 690 5.64 0.72 32.31
CA ALA A 690 6.37 0.88 33.56
C ALA A 690 7.78 0.28 33.47
N LEU A 691 7.91 -0.88 32.82
CA LEU A 691 9.20 -1.54 32.60
C LEU A 691 10.09 -0.78 31.63
N PHE A 692 9.55 -0.22 30.54
CA PHE A 692 10.31 0.60 29.60
C PHE A 692 10.87 1.85 30.28
N ARG A 693 10.08 2.51 31.13
CA ARG A 693 10.55 3.66 31.92
C ARG A 693 11.71 3.27 32.85
N ASP A 694 11.55 2.16 33.58
CA ASP A 694 12.59 1.64 34.47
C ASP A 694 13.89 1.29 33.72
N VAL A 695 13.77 0.67 32.54
CA VAL A 695 14.90 0.33 31.67
C VAL A 695 15.59 1.59 31.12
N PHE A 696 14.82 2.59 30.71
CA PHE A 696 15.35 3.87 30.25
C PHE A 696 16.14 4.58 31.35
N GLU A 697 15.61 4.63 32.58
CA GLU A 697 16.27 5.33 33.70
C GLU A 697 17.55 4.63 34.19
N LYS A 698 17.66 3.30 34.03
CA LYS A 698 18.77 2.51 34.55
C LYS A 698 19.87 2.19 33.54
N SER A 699 19.58 2.29 32.24
CA SER A 699 20.52 1.91 31.20
C SER A 699 21.31 3.11 30.68
N GLU A 700 22.62 2.93 30.53
CA GLU A 700 23.51 3.84 29.79
C GLU A 700 23.71 3.39 28.33
N ASP A 701 23.16 2.22 27.96
CA ASP A 701 23.28 1.70 26.60
C ASP A 701 22.37 2.48 25.66
N LEU A 702 22.96 3.13 24.65
CA LEU A 702 22.27 3.98 23.68
C LEU A 702 21.08 3.28 23.02
N LYS A 703 21.24 2.01 22.62
CA LYS A 703 20.20 1.26 21.89
C LYS A 703 19.06 0.87 22.81
N VAL A 704 19.37 0.46 24.04
CA VAL A 704 18.37 0.14 25.06
C VAL A 704 17.57 1.37 25.44
N ARG A 705 18.25 2.51 25.68
CA ARG A 705 17.59 3.79 25.99
C ARG A 705 16.68 4.24 24.85
N LYS A 706 17.16 4.22 23.62
CA LYS A 706 16.38 4.53 22.42
C LYS A 706 15.14 3.64 22.32
N ALA A 707 15.30 2.31 22.37
CA ALA A 707 14.19 1.37 22.27
C ALA A 707 13.14 1.60 23.37
N ALA A 708 13.57 1.88 24.60
CA ALA A 708 12.69 2.19 25.71
C ALA A 708 11.86 3.47 25.45
N ILE A 709 12.48 4.55 24.96
CA ILE A 709 11.79 5.79 24.59
C ILE A 709 10.79 5.59 23.45
N GLU A 710 11.15 4.78 22.46
CA GLU A 710 10.21 4.42 21.39
C GLU A 710 9.01 3.61 21.96
N GLY A 711 9.25 2.70 22.90
CA GLY A 711 8.20 1.92 23.58
C GLY A 711 7.28 2.75 24.48
N LEU A 712 7.69 3.96 24.87
CA LEU A 712 6.83 4.91 25.59
C LEU A 712 5.94 5.75 24.65
N GLY A 713 6.09 5.58 23.33
CA GLY A 713 5.36 6.34 22.30
C GLY A 713 3.87 6.09 22.24
N ASP A 714 3.33 5.10 22.96
CA ASP A 714 1.90 4.81 23.05
C ASP A 714 1.30 5.09 24.45
N ASP A 715 2.08 5.66 25.37
CA ASP A 715 1.62 6.01 26.71
C ASP A 715 1.45 7.54 26.89
N PRO A 716 0.21 8.05 26.96
CA PRO A 716 -0.04 9.46 27.23
C PRO A 716 0.60 9.99 28.52
N HIS A 717 0.83 9.15 29.53
CA HIS A 717 1.49 9.57 30.78
C HIS A 717 2.99 9.83 30.60
N SER A 718 3.56 9.44 29.45
CA SER A 718 4.96 9.66 29.10
C SER A 718 5.23 11.00 28.42
N ILE A 719 4.20 11.78 28.06
CA ILE A 719 4.34 13.07 27.35
C ILE A 719 5.37 14.00 28.02
N GLU A 720 5.31 14.19 29.34
CA GLU A 720 6.24 15.09 30.04
C GLU A 720 7.67 14.55 30.12
N LEU A 721 7.85 13.22 30.17
CA LEU A 721 9.18 12.63 30.07
C LEU A 721 9.74 12.82 28.65
N LEU A 722 8.93 12.55 27.63
CA LEU A 722 9.35 12.69 26.23
C LEU A 722 9.72 14.14 25.90
N LYS A 723 8.95 15.13 26.38
CA LYS A 723 9.32 16.55 26.27
C LYS A 723 10.70 16.83 26.87
N LYS A 724 10.98 16.32 28.07
CA LYS A 724 12.28 16.48 28.72
C LYS A 724 13.40 15.88 27.88
N VAL A 725 13.23 14.64 27.44
CA VAL A 725 14.21 13.92 26.60
C VAL A 725 14.51 14.71 25.33
N VAL A 726 13.49 15.18 24.62
CA VAL A 726 13.64 15.96 23.38
C VAL A 726 14.43 17.25 23.60
N THR A 727 14.22 17.93 24.73
CA THR A 727 14.86 19.20 25.07
C THR A 727 16.22 19.07 25.78
N ASP A 728 16.61 17.86 26.16
CA ASP A 728 17.86 17.63 26.88
C ASP A 728 19.04 17.67 25.89
N VAL A 729 19.83 18.73 25.95
CA VAL A 729 20.97 18.95 25.05
C VAL A 729 22.14 18.00 25.34
N ASP A 730 22.19 17.40 26.53
CA ASP A 730 23.24 16.44 26.90
C ASP A 730 22.88 15.00 26.50
N GLU A 731 21.61 14.74 26.17
CA GLU A 731 21.14 13.44 25.70
C GLU A 731 21.58 13.17 24.25
N LYS A 732 21.86 11.91 23.96
CA LYS A 732 22.30 11.46 22.64
C LYS A 732 21.20 11.67 21.59
N PHE A 733 21.60 12.15 20.41
CA PHE A 733 20.67 12.55 19.36
C PHE A 733 19.67 11.45 18.99
N LYS A 734 20.10 10.19 18.89
CA LYS A 734 19.21 9.06 18.55
C LYS A 734 18.08 8.86 19.56
N VAL A 735 18.34 9.17 20.84
CA VAL A 735 17.34 9.08 21.92
C VAL A 735 16.41 10.30 21.87
N ARG A 736 16.95 11.49 21.60
CA ARG A 736 16.16 12.72 21.39
C ARG A 736 15.23 12.59 20.17
N GLU A 737 15.75 12.05 19.07
CA GLU A 737 15.00 11.76 17.84
C GLU A 737 13.86 10.77 18.11
N ALA A 738 14.17 9.62 18.76
CA ALA A 738 13.15 8.68 19.21
C ALA A 738 12.10 9.36 20.10
N GLY A 739 12.52 10.22 21.02
CA GLY A 739 11.63 10.99 21.89
C GLY A 739 10.72 11.94 21.12
N ALA A 740 11.26 12.61 20.09
CA ALA A 740 10.51 13.55 19.25
C ALA A 740 9.46 12.80 18.42
N LEU A 741 9.83 11.66 17.84
CA LEU A 741 8.91 10.81 17.09
C LEU A 741 7.81 10.25 17.99
N SER A 742 8.17 9.72 19.17
CA SER A 742 7.21 9.22 20.18
C SER A 742 6.25 10.31 20.65
N LEU A 743 6.76 11.52 20.93
CA LEU A 743 5.92 12.65 21.32
C LEU A 743 5.02 13.11 20.18
N HIS A 744 5.51 13.10 18.93
CA HIS A 744 4.70 13.45 17.76
C HIS A 744 3.53 12.50 17.57
N HIS A 745 3.72 11.22 17.85
CA HIS A 745 2.63 10.24 17.83
C HIS A 745 1.56 10.55 18.90
N LEU A 746 1.98 10.73 20.16
CA LEU A 746 1.07 10.98 21.29
C LEU A 746 0.36 12.33 21.21
N ASP A 747 1.12 13.38 20.94
CA ASP A 747 0.67 14.76 20.91
C ASP A 747 1.40 15.53 19.80
N LYS A 748 0.94 15.29 18.56
CA LYS A 748 1.39 15.99 17.35
C LYS A 748 1.47 17.50 17.56
N LYS A 749 0.49 18.10 18.25
CA LYS A 749 0.45 19.54 18.44
C LYS A 749 1.60 19.96 19.36
N ALA A 750 1.75 19.33 20.52
CA ALA A 750 2.82 19.66 21.45
C ALA A 750 4.21 19.45 20.83
N MET A 751 4.42 18.37 20.07
CA MET A 751 5.70 18.15 19.41
C MET A 751 5.97 19.18 18.31
N ASN A 752 4.99 19.55 17.49
CA ASN A 752 5.17 20.58 16.48
C ASN A 752 5.46 21.95 17.12
N ASP A 753 4.78 22.30 18.21
CA ASP A 753 5.06 23.53 18.96
C ASP A 753 6.51 23.51 19.48
N LEU A 754 6.94 22.39 20.07
CA LEU A 754 8.30 22.20 20.58
C LEU A 754 9.37 22.21 19.49
N ALA A 755 9.10 21.60 18.33
CA ALA A 755 9.98 21.60 17.17
C ALA A 755 10.21 23.02 16.67
N ALA A 756 9.14 23.83 16.57
CA ALA A 756 9.25 25.23 16.20
C ALA A 756 10.08 26.03 17.22
N GLU A 757 9.92 25.75 18.52
CA GLU A 757 10.75 26.36 19.57
C GLU A 757 12.23 25.98 19.45
N ILE A 758 12.54 24.70 19.24
CA ILE A 758 13.93 24.20 19.12
C ILE A 758 14.61 24.82 17.91
N ILE A 759 13.94 24.84 16.75
CA ILE A 759 14.46 25.45 15.52
C ILE A 759 14.66 26.96 15.71
N ALA A 760 13.74 27.63 16.42
CA ALA A 760 13.83 29.06 16.69
C ALA A 760 14.82 29.43 17.81
N LYS A 761 15.37 28.47 18.57
CA LYS A 761 16.30 28.74 19.69
C LYS A 761 17.77 28.74 19.22
N PRO A 762 18.56 29.78 19.55
CA PRO A 762 19.97 29.84 19.15
C PRO A 762 20.82 28.91 20.00
N GLU A 763 21.82 28.28 19.38
CA GLU A 763 22.85 27.53 20.11
C GLU A 763 23.71 28.47 20.97
N PRO A 764 24.21 28.01 22.13
CA PRO A 764 25.16 28.78 22.91
C PRO A 764 26.48 29.00 22.14
N GLY A 765 26.81 30.25 21.79
CA GLY A 765 28.16 30.64 21.34
C GLY A 765 28.29 31.19 19.91
N GLU A 766 27.34 30.96 19.00
CA GLU A 766 27.36 31.55 17.63
C GLU A 766 25.95 31.94 17.17
N GLY A 767 25.86 33.07 16.46
CA GLY A 767 24.60 33.71 16.12
C GLY A 767 23.87 33.00 14.98
N ILE A 768 22.82 32.25 15.32
CA ILE A 768 21.78 31.57 14.52
C ILE A 768 22.10 30.17 13.94
N LYS A 769 21.55 29.11 14.56
CA LYS A 769 20.34 28.33 14.15
C LYS A 769 20.40 27.88 12.67
N LEU A 770 20.68 26.60 12.43
CA LEU A 770 20.87 25.92 11.13
C LEU A 770 22.12 26.31 10.27
N PHE A 771 22.43 27.57 9.90
CA PHE A 771 23.53 27.85 8.92
C PHE A 771 24.65 28.84 9.30
N ARG A 772 24.66 29.47 10.49
CA ARG A 772 25.72 30.44 10.84
C ARG A 772 26.85 29.91 11.74
N SER A 773 26.85 28.63 12.10
CA SER A 773 27.95 28.09 12.90
C SER A 773 29.22 27.84 12.06
N LEU A 774 30.37 28.22 12.61
CA LEU A 774 31.70 27.93 12.07
C LEU A 774 32.17 26.51 12.45
N SER A 775 31.42 25.72 13.23
CA SER A 775 31.69 24.30 13.56
C SER A 775 30.42 23.60 14.13
N PRO A 776 29.38 23.35 13.32
CA PRO A 776 28.15 22.70 13.80
C PRO A 776 28.40 21.23 14.18
N ASP A 777 27.73 20.75 15.23
CA ASP A 777 27.65 19.33 15.57
C ASP A 777 26.74 18.62 14.55
N PRO A 778 27.25 17.64 13.78
CA PRO A 778 26.46 16.92 12.78
C PRO A 778 25.18 16.28 13.36
N ASP A 779 25.24 15.73 14.57
CA ASP A 779 24.13 15.04 15.20
C ASP A 779 22.97 16.01 15.52
N GLU A 780 23.29 17.25 15.90
CA GLU A 780 22.31 18.31 16.16
C GLU A 780 21.72 18.89 14.86
N VAL A 781 22.53 18.95 13.79
CA VAL A 781 22.07 19.33 12.44
C VAL A 781 21.04 18.32 11.94
N ASP A 782 21.34 17.03 12.04
CA ASP A 782 20.44 15.94 11.65
C ASP A 782 19.15 15.96 12.45
N PHE A 783 19.25 16.14 13.77
CA PHE A 783 18.08 16.26 14.64
C PHE A 783 17.17 17.41 14.20
N LYS A 784 17.73 18.60 13.94
CA LYS A 784 16.94 19.77 13.49
C LYS A 784 16.38 19.60 12.07
N ALA A 785 17.08 18.91 11.18
CA ALA A 785 16.56 18.58 9.85
C ALA A 785 15.34 17.64 9.95
N GLY A 786 15.40 16.64 10.83
CA GLY A 786 14.25 15.78 11.16
C GLY A 786 13.05 16.56 11.74
N LEU A 787 13.29 17.50 12.65
CA LEU A 787 12.25 18.39 13.17
C LEU A 787 11.65 19.29 12.09
N LEU A 788 12.48 19.80 11.17
CA LEU A 788 12.02 20.63 10.06
C LEU A 788 11.17 19.82 9.07
N ASN A 789 11.56 18.58 8.75
CA ASN A 789 10.73 17.63 7.99
C ASN A 789 9.35 17.46 8.66
N MET A 790 9.35 17.19 9.96
CA MET A 790 8.12 17.02 10.74
C MET A 790 7.19 18.25 10.64
N LEU A 791 7.74 19.47 10.80
CA LEU A 791 6.97 20.71 10.64
C LEU A 791 6.44 20.89 9.22
N THR A 792 7.29 20.61 8.21
CA THR A 792 6.96 20.75 6.79
C THR A 792 5.71 19.96 6.43
N PHE A 793 5.64 18.68 6.83
CA PHE A 793 4.56 17.79 6.40
C PHE A 793 3.38 17.70 7.37
N THR A 794 3.58 17.98 8.65
CA THR A 794 2.55 17.75 9.68
C THR A 794 2.22 18.96 10.55
N GLY A 795 2.99 20.04 10.42
CA GLY A 795 2.76 21.31 11.09
C GLY A 795 1.44 21.96 10.70
N ASP A 796 0.84 22.71 11.61
CA ASP A 796 -0.37 23.52 11.35
C ASP A 796 0.07 24.88 10.78
N PRO A 797 -0.15 25.17 9.48
CA PRO A 797 0.34 26.40 8.85
C PRO A 797 -0.18 27.65 9.53
N LYS A 798 -1.42 27.65 10.02
CA LYS A 798 -2.06 28.82 10.64
C LYS A 798 -1.31 29.22 11.91
N LYS A 799 -0.92 28.24 12.72
CA LYS A 799 -0.15 28.48 13.95
C LYS A 799 1.33 28.78 13.68
N LEU A 800 1.95 28.02 12.78
CA LEU A 800 3.35 28.23 12.45
C LEU A 800 3.60 29.60 11.82
N LYS A 801 2.62 30.12 11.07
CA LYS A 801 2.64 31.48 10.51
C LYS A 801 2.64 32.58 11.58
N GLU A 802 2.30 32.30 12.82
CA GLU A 802 2.38 33.28 13.91
C GLU A 802 3.74 33.25 14.63
N ASN A 803 4.60 32.25 14.33
CA ASN A 803 5.91 32.10 14.96
C ASN A 803 7.00 32.88 14.21
N GLU A 804 7.22 34.14 14.60
CA GLU A 804 8.23 35.02 13.99
C GLU A 804 9.67 34.51 14.16
N GLY A 805 9.96 33.80 15.25
CA GLY A 805 11.29 33.19 15.48
C GLY A 805 11.60 32.08 14.48
N LEU A 806 10.59 31.24 14.20
CA LEU A 806 10.68 30.20 13.17
C LEU A 806 10.87 30.83 11.79
N LYS A 807 10.00 31.76 11.39
CA LYS A 807 10.12 32.46 10.08
C LYS A 807 11.49 33.11 9.90
N SER A 808 11.98 33.82 10.91
CA SER A 808 13.30 34.43 10.87
C SER A 808 14.40 33.39 10.65
N SER A 809 14.27 32.20 11.23
CA SER A 809 15.25 31.11 11.07
C SER A 809 15.17 30.50 9.66
N LEU A 810 13.96 30.35 9.10
CA LEU A 810 13.75 29.84 7.75
C LEU A 810 14.24 30.83 6.67
N MET A 811 13.91 32.12 6.80
CA MET A 811 14.40 33.17 5.89
C MET A 811 15.91 33.25 5.91
N GLU A 812 16.52 33.14 7.09
CA GLU A 812 17.97 33.13 7.20
C GLU A 812 18.62 31.96 6.46
N VAL A 813 18.01 30.78 6.56
CA VAL A 813 18.47 29.60 5.83
C VAL A 813 18.47 29.88 4.33
N MET A 814 17.36 30.40 3.82
CA MET A 814 17.15 30.68 2.41
C MET A 814 18.08 31.80 1.90
N ASP A 815 18.29 32.85 2.69
CA ASP A 815 19.07 34.04 2.34
C ASP A 815 20.57 33.93 2.66
N SER A 816 21.01 32.79 3.20
CA SER A 816 22.41 32.62 3.62
C SER A 816 23.38 32.77 2.43
N GLY A 817 24.39 33.63 2.60
CA GLY A 817 25.35 33.94 1.54
C GLY A 817 26.23 32.73 1.17
N THR A 818 26.74 32.71 -0.07
CA THR A 818 27.54 31.60 -0.63
C THR A 818 28.73 31.20 0.25
N GLN A 819 29.38 32.17 0.92
CA GLN A 819 30.50 31.88 1.82
C GLN A 819 30.06 31.14 3.10
N ASN A 820 28.92 31.49 3.68
CA ASN A 820 28.40 30.82 4.89
C ASN A 820 28.00 29.38 4.55
N LYS A 821 27.32 29.19 3.42
CA LYS A 821 26.98 27.89 2.85
C LYS A 821 28.23 27.03 2.60
N ALA A 822 29.28 27.62 2.02
CA ALA A 822 30.55 26.94 1.80
C ALA A 822 31.25 26.55 3.10
N ASN A 823 31.28 27.45 4.10
CA ASN A 823 31.87 27.17 5.41
C ASN A 823 31.12 26.03 6.12
N PHE A 824 29.78 26.06 6.13
CA PHE A 824 28.96 24.99 6.69
C PHE A 824 29.31 23.63 6.07
N ARG A 825 29.37 23.56 4.72
CA ARG A 825 29.73 22.34 4.00
C ARG A 825 31.12 21.84 4.37
N SER A 826 32.14 22.70 4.33
CA SER A 826 33.51 22.30 4.66
C SER A 826 33.65 21.80 6.09
N ASN A 827 32.87 22.34 7.03
CA ASN A 827 32.88 21.86 8.41
C ASN A 827 32.22 20.49 8.57
N MET A 828 31.09 20.24 7.90
CA MET A 828 30.48 18.89 7.88
C MET A 828 31.41 17.85 7.23
N GLU A 829 32.16 18.22 6.19
CA GLU A 829 33.19 17.37 5.58
C GLU A 829 34.33 17.01 6.56
N LEU A 830 34.74 17.94 7.42
CA LEU A 830 35.80 17.72 8.42
C LEU A 830 35.41 16.71 9.51
N PHE A 831 34.13 16.60 9.85
CA PHE A 831 33.63 15.64 10.83
C PHE A 831 33.25 14.28 10.23
N GLY A 832 33.47 14.08 8.93
CA GLY A 832 33.26 12.79 8.26
C GLY A 832 31.79 12.43 8.01
N THR A 833 30.87 13.37 8.17
CA THR A 833 29.42 13.16 8.00
C THR A 833 28.88 13.60 6.65
N ALA A 834 29.72 14.14 5.77
CA ALA A 834 29.28 14.62 4.47
C ALA A 834 28.75 13.50 3.57
N SER A 835 27.43 13.28 3.61
CA SER A 835 26.73 13.27 2.34
C SER A 835 26.60 14.73 1.90
N ILE A 836 26.91 15.03 0.64
CA ILE A 836 26.79 16.37 0.02
C ILE A 836 25.34 16.94 0.08
N ASN A 837 24.40 16.20 0.70
CA ASN A 837 22.97 16.41 0.68
C ASN A 837 22.44 17.22 1.87
N GLU A 838 22.99 17.16 3.09
CA GLU A 838 22.36 17.76 4.30
C GLU A 838 22.09 19.27 4.24
N GLN A 839 23.04 20.07 3.71
CA GLN A 839 22.81 21.50 3.47
C GLN A 839 21.62 21.71 2.51
N THR A 840 21.59 20.91 1.44
CA THR A 840 20.52 20.95 0.42
C THR A 840 19.19 20.50 1.02
N ILE A 841 19.20 19.56 1.97
CA ILE A 841 18.02 19.06 2.68
C ILE A 841 17.37 20.18 3.48
N ILE A 842 18.15 20.84 4.34
CA ILE A 842 17.66 21.92 5.20
C ILE A 842 17.13 23.09 4.37
N GLU A 843 17.86 23.48 3.31
CA GLU A 843 17.42 24.55 2.40
C GLU A 843 16.09 24.20 1.71
N LYS A 844 15.95 22.96 1.21
CA LYS A 844 14.72 22.50 0.56
C LYS A 844 13.54 22.47 1.51
N LEU A 845 13.72 21.88 2.70
CA LEU A 845 12.65 21.82 3.71
C LEU A 845 12.26 23.21 4.19
N ALA A 846 13.22 24.12 4.36
CA ALA A 846 12.94 25.49 4.78
C ALA A 846 12.15 26.25 3.72
N ALA A 847 12.53 26.12 2.44
CA ALA A 847 11.82 26.73 1.33
C ALA A 847 10.40 26.18 1.19
N GLU A 848 10.23 24.85 1.30
CA GLU A 848 8.92 24.19 1.23
C GLU A 848 8.01 24.62 2.38
N LEU A 849 8.53 24.63 3.61
CA LEU A 849 7.76 25.11 4.76
C LEU A 849 7.39 26.58 4.61
N MET A 850 8.31 27.44 4.16
CA MET A 850 8.01 28.87 3.94
C MET A 850 6.91 29.08 2.90
N ASP A 851 6.96 28.40 1.75
CA ASP A 851 5.90 28.49 0.73
C ASP A 851 4.54 28.08 1.32
N ARG A 852 4.52 27.01 2.11
CA ARG A 852 3.32 26.55 2.82
C ARG A 852 2.77 27.61 3.77
N LEU A 853 3.63 28.31 4.53
CA LEU A 853 3.21 29.39 5.44
C LEU A 853 2.71 30.64 4.71
N GLU A 854 3.25 30.92 3.53
CA GLU A 854 2.88 32.07 2.71
C GLU A 854 1.61 31.84 1.90
N SER A 855 1.33 30.58 1.53
CA SER A 855 0.15 30.23 0.77
C SER A 855 -1.16 30.59 1.49
N ASN A 856 -2.10 31.19 0.75
CA ASN A 856 -3.42 31.61 1.24
C ASN A 856 -4.46 30.46 1.25
N ASP A 857 -4.03 29.22 1.05
CA ASP A 857 -4.97 28.10 0.97
C ASP A 857 -5.50 27.82 2.38
N ASN A 858 -6.78 28.11 2.54
CA ASN A 858 -7.51 28.06 3.82
C ASN A 858 -7.90 26.64 4.25
N ASP A 859 -7.61 25.63 3.42
CA ASP A 859 -8.00 24.23 3.59
C ASP A 859 -6.82 23.31 3.94
#